data_AF-U5KL77-F1
#
_entry.id   AF-U5KL77-F1
#
_cell.length_a   1.000
_cell.length_b   1.000
_cell.length_c   1.000
_cell.angle_alpha   90.00
_cell.angle_beta   90.00
_cell.angle_gamma   90.00
#
_symmetry.space_group_name_H-M   'P 1'
#
loop_
_entity.id
_entity.type
_entity.pdbx_description
1 polymer ?
#
loop_
_entity_poly.entity_id
_entity_poly.type
_entity_poly.pdbx_seq_one_letter_code
_entity_poly.pdbx_strand_id
1 'polypeptide(L)'
;MPVRRYGPSGTGTPARSSATASLLSHHDPNAESGATPVSSAAAAGTPPRRATAASRLAPRAAQSADRSESRAEEVEVEIVMADSPIRGEHAAAPAAAHKSSGSKTLNYSTTETQQAIYDAIKCAKPLPQLQEPRRVKQFTEASLQDSLYRLVETHDVIMVAGAFFGDEGKGKTVDAVARHPKCTSIARVNSGENAGHTVYDSKGRKFVFNLAPSGLLTPNKKNYIGPECVMDPVSFLQKELQQLIDAGIDYAERLFVGNVCIVTPYHKLLDLLGSAVNASTLKGMSPVHSSKVAKRGIRLDHIFNDEATLRSRLAKDMETYLAFCKLRGLSDDDVVGRCEEENSDGVQRLPSYVIDFARAKDKVGYLVDLYRTQVRSNPNFPPRCDVIHALHAALSRGEKVLLEGPQSYWLSNAREKFWGSTTSADTSAAGLLATAQINFQRYRSVVINVHKAPGSSRVGIGACASSFVPQEYFSSQGVKTLFDLPDDSCTDFEAIQSTFFREAFPNADDPAKFNGVIRPVDFRDAAGVYNINVAMAIGSVRHHGECGAVTKKPRVCGFFDCVLHHEVNSVQGPYLSISALDRGDDYDKIGLVIAYIYYNPSGEELNLNGRAYRNGDVIHAGDPVPCEAALYFCQPVIKLVNGWKKTPIAATKRKPFTPLPQGLCEFLSAVEHFTGCKVLSIGNGPNGDNIIYLRQ
;
A
#
# COMPACT_ATOMS: atom_id res chain seq x y z
N MET A 1 30.22 -11.78 -34.40
CA MET A 1 31.31 -12.79 -34.59
C MET A 1 32.65 -12.06 -34.67
N PRO A 2 33.80 -12.68 -34.36
CA PRO A 2 33.99 -13.98 -33.70
C PRO A 2 34.81 -13.90 -32.39
N VAL A 3 34.84 -15.03 -31.67
CA VAL A 3 35.63 -15.26 -30.45
C VAL A 3 37.08 -15.62 -30.78
N ARG A 4 38.04 -15.30 -29.92
CA ARG A 4 39.37 -15.96 -29.89
C ARG A 4 39.70 -16.50 -28.50
N ARG A 5 39.96 -17.81 -28.43
CA ARG A 5 40.67 -18.47 -27.33
C ARG A 5 42.18 -18.31 -27.55
N TYR A 6 42.97 -18.31 -26.48
CA TYR A 6 44.27 -18.96 -26.46
C TYR A 6 44.55 -19.60 -25.09
N GLY A 7 45.19 -20.76 -25.13
CA GLY A 7 45.67 -21.54 -23.99
C GLY A 7 47.21 -21.50 -23.86
N PRO A 8 47.84 -22.41 -23.10
CA PRO A 8 48.79 -21.99 -22.07
C PRO A 8 50.24 -22.53 -22.19
N SER A 9 51.11 -22.02 -21.31
CA SER A 9 52.36 -22.63 -20.81
C SER A 9 52.50 -22.16 -19.34
N GLY A 10 52.93 -22.95 -18.33
CA GLY A 10 54.16 -23.73 -18.21
C GLY A 10 55.26 -22.84 -17.59
N THR A 11 56.01 -23.15 -16.52
CA THR A 11 56.21 -24.35 -15.66
C THR A 11 56.98 -23.93 -14.40
N GLY A 12 56.92 -24.64 -13.26
CA GLY A 12 57.91 -24.45 -12.18
C GLY A 12 57.56 -24.95 -10.78
N THR A 13 58.19 -26.03 -10.33
CA THR A 13 58.33 -26.46 -8.91
C THR A 13 59.68 -27.17 -8.79
N PRO A 14 60.44 -27.02 -7.68
CA PRO A 14 60.38 -27.95 -6.54
C PRO A 14 60.38 -27.16 -5.18
N ALA A 15 60.31 -27.74 -3.98
CA ALA A 15 60.79 -29.04 -3.49
C ALA A 15 60.00 -29.61 -2.28
N ARG A 16 60.43 -30.80 -1.81
CA ARG A 16 59.78 -31.65 -0.78
C ARG A 16 60.30 -31.42 0.65
N SER A 17 59.49 -31.79 1.64
CA SER A 17 59.94 -32.65 2.77
C SER A 17 58.76 -33.50 3.29
N SER A 18 59.02 -34.53 4.11
CA SER A 18 58.09 -35.67 4.31
C SER A 18 58.24 -36.40 5.66
N ALA A 19 57.12 -36.82 6.24
CA ALA A 19 56.95 -37.95 7.18
C ALA A 19 55.43 -38.30 7.22
N THR A 20 54.88 -39.51 6.97
CA THR A 20 55.02 -40.85 7.61
C THR A 20 54.71 -40.88 9.11
N ALA A 21 53.92 -41.80 9.70
CA ALA A 21 52.92 -42.77 9.21
C ALA A 21 52.24 -43.44 10.44
N SER A 22 51.01 -43.96 10.34
CA SER A 22 50.59 -45.27 10.93
C SER A 22 49.11 -45.59 10.69
N LEU A 23 48.81 -46.88 10.54
CA LEU A 23 47.45 -47.46 10.58
C LEU A 23 47.09 -47.84 12.03
N LEU A 24 45.80 -48.02 12.31
CA LEU A 24 45.29 -49.25 12.95
C LEU A 24 43.75 -49.33 12.90
N SER A 25 43.24 -50.55 12.81
CA SER A 25 41.83 -50.95 12.74
C SER A 25 41.51 -51.91 13.89
N HIS A 26 40.28 -51.94 14.43
CA HIS A 26 39.81 -53.14 15.15
C HIS A 26 38.28 -53.32 15.22
N HIS A 27 37.90 -54.61 15.17
CA HIS A 27 36.60 -55.26 15.39
C HIS A 27 36.57 -55.94 16.80
N ASP A 28 35.47 -56.47 17.37
CA ASP A 28 34.15 -56.78 16.75
C ASP A 28 32.87 -56.36 17.57
N PRO A 29 32.17 -57.17 18.41
CA PRO A 29 30.69 -57.29 18.21
C PRO A 29 29.79 -57.35 19.47
N ASN A 30 28.46 -57.36 19.27
CA ASN A 30 27.59 -58.43 19.80
C ASN A 30 26.18 -58.40 19.18
N ALA A 31 25.49 -59.54 19.20
CA ALA A 31 24.26 -59.83 18.43
C ALA A 31 23.09 -60.33 19.31
N GLU A 32 22.06 -60.88 18.64
CA GLU A 32 20.84 -61.54 19.17
C GLU A 32 19.69 -60.63 19.64
N SER A 33 18.41 -61.03 19.56
CA SER A 33 17.70 -61.98 18.67
C SER A 33 16.17 -61.75 18.82
N GLY A 34 15.34 -62.22 17.88
CA GLY A 34 13.87 -62.17 18.03
C GLY A 34 13.10 -62.28 16.71
N ALA A 35 12.35 -63.37 16.52
CA ALA A 35 11.78 -63.75 15.22
C ALA A 35 10.22 -63.73 15.17
N THR A 36 9.73 -63.51 13.94
CA THR A 36 8.48 -63.97 13.27
C THR A 36 7.50 -64.91 14.01
N PRO A 37 6.17 -64.84 13.74
CA PRO A 37 5.65 -65.47 12.52
C PRO A 37 4.46 -64.82 11.76
N VAL A 38 4.26 -65.35 10.56
CA VAL A 38 3.22 -65.07 9.56
C VAL A 38 2.01 -65.99 9.76
N SER A 39 0.80 -65.56 9.35
CA SER A 39 -0.26 -66.48 8.91
C SER A 39 -1.17 -65.83 7.86
N SER A 40 -1.71 -66.64 6.96
CA SER A 40 -2.42 -66.24 5.73
C SER A 40 -3.65 -67.13 5.48
N ALA A 41 -4.71 -66.60 4.85
CA ALA A 41 -5.73 -67.42 4.18
C ALA A 41 -6.40 -66.67 3.00
N ALA A 42 -6.70 -67.41 1.93
CA ALA A 42 -7.45 -66.98 0.73
C ALA A 42 -8.88 -67.59 0.75
N ALA A 43 -9.80 -67.50 -0.23
CA ALA A 43 -9.69 -67.21 -1.67
C ALA A 43 -11.06 -66.90 -2.37
N ALA A 44 -10.97 -66.52 -3.66
CA ALA A 44 -11.89 -66.80 -4.79
C ALA A 44 -13.22 -66.00 -5.05
N GLY A 45 -13.42 -65.57 -6.31
CA GLY A 45 -14.73 -65.18 -6.89
C GLY A 45 -14.74 -64.05 -7.96
N THR A 46 -14.82 -64.38 -9.26
CA THR A 46 -14.94 -63.47 -10.45
C THR A 46 -16.39 -63.42 -11.00
N PRO A 47 -16.80 -62.76 -12.13
CA PRO A 47 -16.33 -61.62 -12.98
C PRO A 47 -17.51 -60.58 -13.21
N PRO A 48 -17.69 -59.74 -14.30
CA PRO A 48 -16.95 -59.50 -15.57
C PRO A 48 -16.77 -58.01 -16.06
N ARG A 49 -16.29 -57.86 -17.32
CA ARG A 49 -15.73 -56.67 -18.02
C ARG A 49 -16.65 -56.00 -19.08
N ARG A 50 -16.33 -54.76 -19.49
CA ARG A 50 -16.12 -54.22 -20.89
C ARG A 50 -15.53 -52.78 -20.79
N ALA A 51 -14.39 -52.39 -21.40
CA ALA A 51 -14.00 -52.19 -22.82
C ALA A 51 -14.72 -50.97 -23.48
N THR A 52 -14.15 -50.02 -24.24
CA THR A 52 -12.95 -49.90 -25.15
C THR A 52 -12.42 -48.44 -25.17
N ALA A 53 -11.13 -48.06 -25.32
CA ALA A 53 -10.08 -48.27 -26.34
C ALA A 53 -10.11 -47.30 -27.57
N ALA A 54 -8.93 -46.78 -27.98
CA ALA A 54 -8.73 -45.75 -29.03
C ALA A 54 -7.86 -46.27 -30.21
N SER A 55 -7.90 -45.62 -31.40
CA SER A 55 -7.03 -45.95 -32.56
C SER A 55 -6.89 -44.80 -33.60
N ARG A 56 -6.03 -44.99 -34.63
CA ARG A 56 -5.38 -43.95 -35.48
C ARG A 56 -5.76 -43.95 -37.00
N LEU A 57 -5.66 -42.75 -37.61
CA LEU A 57 -5.16 -42.35 -38.96
C LEU A 57 -5.37 -43.18 -40.27
N ALA A 58 -6.07 -42.55 -41.24
CA ALA A 58 -5.78 -42.35 -42.70
C ALA A 58 -5.63 -43.57 -43.69
N PRO A 59 -5.61 -43.44 -45.06
CA PRO A 59 -5.62 -42.25 -45.96
C PRO A 59 -6.48 -42.32 -47.29
N ARG A 60 -6.29 -41.35 -48.22
CA ARG A 60 -6.69 -41.27 -49.67
C ARG A 60 -8.17 -40.94 -50.02
N ALA A 61 -8.52 -40.28 -51.15
CA ALA A 61 -7.78 -39.45 -52.14
C ALA A 61 -8.75 -38.55 -52.98
N ALA A 62 -8.18 -37.60 -53.74
CA ALA A 62 -8.81 -36.46 -54.42
C ALA A 62 -9.91 -36.69 -55.49
N GLN A 63 -10.74 -35.66 -55.69
CA GLN A 63 -11.12 -35.14 -57.01
C GLN A 63 -11.44 -33.63 -56.97
N SER A 64 -11.00 -32.91 -57.99
CA SER A 64 -11.34 -31.51 -58.34
C SER A 64 -12.47 -31.51 -59.39
N ALA A 65 -13.18 -30.43 -59.75
CA ALA A 65 -13.10 -29.00 -59.46
C ALA A 65 -14.51 -28.37 -59.68
N ASP A 66 -14.75 -27.14 -59.23
CA ASP A 66 -15.10 -26.05 -60.16
C ASP A 66 -14.89 -24.66 -59.50
N ARG A 67 -14.80 -23.61 -60.32
CA ARG A 67 -14.77 -22.20 -59.89
C ARG A 67 -16.06 -21.51 -60.30
N SER A 68 -16.75 -20.89 -59.35
CA SER A 68 -17.73 -19.85 -59.63
C SER A 68 -17.53 -18.69 -58.67
N GLU A 69 -17.40 -17.48 -59.21
CA GLU A 69 -17.30 -16.24 -58.46
C GLU A 69 -18.60 -15.97 -57.69
N SER A 70 -18.52 -15.57 -56.43
CA SER A 70 -19.63 -14.91 -55.73
C SER A 70 -19.12 -13.69 -54.98
N ARG A 71 -19.89 -12.61 -55.10
CA ARG A 71 -19.59 -11.27 -54.57
C ARG A 71 -19.28 -11.31 -53.07
N ALA A 72 -18.35 -10.44 -52.65
CA ALA A 72 -18.40 -9.92 -51.31
C ALA A 72 -19.64 -9.01 -51.20
N GLU A 73 -20.60 -9.39 -50.36
CA GLU A 73 -21.63 -8.46 -49.92
C GLU A 73 -21.06 -7.63 -48.76
N GLU A 74 -20.91 -6.32 -49.00
CA GLU A 74 -20.69 -5.37 -47.91
C GLU A 74 -21.98 -5.30 -47.09
N VAL A 75 -21.94 -5.87 -45.88
CA VAL A 75 -23.01 -5.63 -44.90
C VAL A 75 -22.76 -4.27 -44.27
N GLU A 76 -23.33 -3.23 -44.87
CA GLU A 76 -23.50 -1.94 -44.20
C GLU A 76 -24.39 -2.17 -42.96
N VAL A 77 -23.77 -2.14 -41.78
CA VAL A 77 -24.52 -2.07 -40.52
C VAL A 77 -24.93 -0.61 -40.31
N GLU A 78 -26.11 -0.27 -40.82
CA GLU A 78 -26.75 1.02 -40.61
C GLU A 78 -27.00 1.21 -39.10
N ILE A 79 -26.18 2.06 -38.46
CA ILE A 79 -26.35 2.40 -37.04
C ILE A 79 -27.54 3.36 -36.92
N VAL A 80 -28.72 2.79 -36.70
CA VAL A 80 -29.91 3.56 -36.33
C VAL A 80 -29.67 4.19 -34.96
N MET A 81 -29.32 5.47 -34.96
CA MET A 81 -29.19 6.30 -33.76
C MET A 81 -30.57 6.54 -33.15
N ALA A 82 -31.01 5.61 -32.31
CA ALA A 82 -32.18 5.79 -31.46
C ALA A 82 -31.80 6.66 -30.24
N ASP A 83 -32.24 7.92 -30.23
CA ASP A 83 -32.10 8.79 -29.07
C ASP A 83 -32.86 8.23 -27.86
N SER A 84 -32.13 7.65 -26.91
CA SER A 84 -32.65 7.34 -25.58
C SER A 84 -31.53 7.41 -24.53
N PRO A 85 -31.59 8.33 -23.56
CA PRO A 85 -30.49 8.58 -22.63
C PRO A 85 -30.47 7.54 -21.51
N ILE A 86 -29.67 6.49 -21.64
CA ILE A 86 -29.35 5.59 -20.52
C ILE A 86 -28.39 6.30 -19.57
N ARG A 87 -28.93 7.21 -18.75
CA ARG A 87 -28.29 7.64 -17.51
C ARG A 87 -28.54 6.59 -16.44
N GLY A 88 -27.53 5.79 -16.13
CA GLY A 88 -27.48 5.08 -14.87
C GLY A 88 -27.26 6.09 -13.74
N GLU A 89 -28.34 6.50 -13.06
CA GLU A 89 -28.24 7.28 -11.83
C GLU A 89 -27.70 6.39 -10.71
N HIS A 90 -26.38 6.37 -10.55
CA HIS A 90 -25.81 6.03 -9.26
C HIS A 90 -26.26 7.10 -8.26
N ALA A 91 -27.04 6.70 -7.26
CA ALA A 91 -27.52 7.56 -6.19
C ALA A 91 -26.38 8.02 -5.27
N ALA A 92 -25.55 8.94 -5.77
CA ALA A 92 -24.74 9.80 -4.93
C ALA A 92 -25.68 10.73 -4.14
N ALA A 93 -25.47 10.84 -2.84
CA ALA A 93 -26.18 11.83 -2.02
C ALA A 93 -25.98 13.24 -2.63
N PRO A 94 -27.00 14.13 -2.60
CA PRO A 94 -27.02 15.34 -3.39
C PRO A 94 -25.91 16.33 -2.98
N ALA A 95 -24.83 16.35 -3.77
CA ALA A 95 -23.74 17.31 -3.65
C ALA A 95 -24.16 18.68 -4.20
N ALA A 96 -24.91 19.45 -3.41
CA ALA A 96 -25.26 20.82 -3.72
C ALA A 96 -24.02 21.75 -3.65
N ALA A 97 -23.33 21.91 -4.77
CA ALA A 97 -22.14 22.74 -4.87
C ALA A 97 -22.48 24.25 -4.89
N HIS A 98 -22.82 24.82 -3.73
CA HIS A 98 -22.89 26.27 -3.56
C HIS A 98 -21.49 26.88 -3.48
N LYS A 99 -21.02 27.47 -4.58
CA LYS A 99 -19.92 28.45 -4.54
C LYS A 99 -20.42 29.75 -3.91
N SER A 100 -20.19 29.95 -2.62
CA SER A 100 -20.20 31.26 -1.98
C SER A 100 -18.81 31.55 -1.39
N SER A 101 -18.32 32.78 -1.55
CA SER A 101 -17.06 33.24 -0.97
C SER A 101 -17.23 33.70 0.49
N GLY A 102 -18.02 32.94 1.26
CA GLY A 102 -18.20 33.13 2.71
C GLY A 102 -17.23 32.26 3.50
N SER A 103 -17.23 32.43 4.83
CA SER A 103 -16.54 31.50 5.75
C SER A 103 -16.98 30.06 5.46
N LYS A 104 -16.02 29.12 5.31
CA LYS A 104 -16.31 27.70 5.05
C LYS A 104 -16.85 27.05 6.33
N THR A 105 -18.15 27.12 6.56
CA THR A 105 -18.77 26.52 7.74
C THR A 105 -18.76 24.99 7.65
N LEU A 106 -17.86 24.33 8.36
CA LEU A 106 -17.79 22.85 8.42
C LEU A 106 -18.85 22.22 9.34
N ASN A 107 -19.74 23.03 9.91
CA ASN A 107 -20.82 22.63 10.80
C ASN A 107 -21.76 21.68 10.04
N TYR A 108 -21.79 20.42 10.46
CA TYR A 108 -22.55 19.35 9.83
C TYR A 108 -23.24 18.57 10.94
N SER A 109 -24.50 18.88 11.26
CA SER A 109 -25.26 18.18 12.31
C SER A 109 -25.68 16.77 11.87
N THR A 110 -26.19 15.99 12.82
CA THR A 110 -26.84 14.71 12.51
C THR A 110 -28.01 14.92 11.54
N THR A 111 -28.09 14.10 10.49
CA THR A 111 -29.14 14.13 9.46
C THR A 111 -30.20 13.07 9.70
N GLU A 112 -31.41 13.29 9.16
CA GLU A 112 -32.50 12.29 9.17
C GLU A 112 -32.06 10.95 8.56
N THR A 113 -31.24 10.96 7.51
CA THR A 113 -30.69 9.75 6.88
C THR A 113 -29.80 8.96 7.83
N GLN A 114 -28.88 9.62 8.55
CA GLN A 114 -28.02 8.96 9.54
C GLN A 114 -28.84 8.39 10.70
N GLN A 115 -29.83 9.16 11.17
CA GLN A 115 -30.74 8.72 12.23
C GLN A 115 -31.59 7.52 11.79
N ALA A 116 -32.12 7.52 10.57
CA ALA A 116 -32.91 6.42 10.00
C ALA A 116 -32.08 5.14 9.80
N ILE A 117 -30.83 5.24 9.33
CA ILE A 117 -29.90 4.09 9.24
C ILE A 117 -29.68 3.51 10.63
N TYR A 118 -29.33 4.34 11.61
CA TYR A 118 -29.16 3.91 13.00
C TYR A 118 -30.43 3.27 13.55
N ASP A 119 -31.61 3.88 13.35
CA ASP A 119 -32.87 3.37 13.87
C ASP A 119 -33.27 2.01 13.28
N ALA A 120 -32.86 1.72 12.05
CA ALA A 120 -33.05 0.42 11.42
C ALA A 120 -32.11 -0.67 11.97
N ILE A 121 -30.89 -0.32 12.40
CA ILE A 121 -29.88 -1.30 12.85
C ILE A 121 -29.61 -1.31 14.37
N LYS A 122 -30.09 -0.33 15.14
CA LYS A 122 -29.85 -0.22 16.61
C LYS A 122 -30.32 -1.44 17.40
N CYS A 123 -31.31 -2.17 16.88
CA CYS A 123 -31.84 -3.40 17.47
C CYS A 123 -31.12 -4.67 16.99
N ALA A 124 -30.03 -4.55 16.23
CA ALA A 124 -29.18 -5.68 15.86
C ALA A 124 -28.71 -6.41 17.12
N LYS A 125 -28.79 -7.74 17.10
CA LYS A 125 -28.41 -8.59 18.24
C LYS A 125 -26.91 -8.41 18.54
N PRO A 126 -26.52 -8.25 19.82
CA PRO A 126 -25.12 -8.30 20.23
C PRO A 126 -24.37 -9.49 19.60
N LEU A 127 -23.31 -9.20 18.86
CA LEU A 127 -22.46 -10.24 18.30
C LEU A 127 -21.65 -10.89 19.44
N PRO A 128 -21.64 -12.23 19.59
CA PRO A 128 -20.82 -12.92 20.60
C PRO A 128 -19.33 -12.50 20.55
N GLN A 129 -18.85 -12.19 19.35
CA GLN A 129 -17.50 -11.70 19.07
C GLN A 129 -17.15 -10.40 19.82
N LEU A 130 -18.11 -9.56 20.22
CA LEU A 130 -17.83 -8.35 21.01
C LEU A 130 -17.17 -8.67 22.36
N GLN A 131 -17.42 -9.88 22.90
CA GLN A 131 -16.83 -10.38 24.14
C GLN A 131 -15.48 -11.09 23.94
N GLU A 132 -15.05 -11.30 22.71
CA GLU A 132 -13.78 -11.97 22.40
C GLU A 132 -12.61 -10.99 22.23
N PRO A 133 -11.36 -11.40 22.53
CA PRO A 133 -10.98 -12.66 23.15
C PRO A 133 -11.30 -12.67 24.66
N ARG A 134 -11.94 -13.73 25.15
CA ARG A 134 -12.19 -13.92 26.60
C ARG A 134 -10.92 -13.97 27.45
N ARG A 135 -9.78 -14.35 26.85
CA ARG A 135 -8.47 -14.38 27.52
C ARG A 135 -7.56 -13.34 26.88
N VAL A 136 -7.26 -12.30 27.65
CA VAL A 136 -6.23 -11.32 27.31
C VAL A 136 -4.86 -11.99 27.43
N LYS A 137 -4.03 -11.86 26.39
CA LYS A 137 -2.62 -12.27 26.42
C LYS A 137 -1.81 -11.23 27.20
N GLN A 138 -0.80 -11.68 27.94
CA GLN A 138 0.20 -10.78 28.50
C GLN A 138 1.23 -10.45 27.42
N PHE A 139 1.45 -9.18 27.16
CA PHE A 139 2.55 -8.73 26.30
C PHE A 139 3.66 -8.13 27.18
N THR A 140 4.91 -8.43 26.85
CA THR A 140 6.09 -7.89 27.53
C THR A 140 7.02 -7.22 26.52
N GLU A 141 7.71 -6.17 26.94
CA GLU A 141 8.76 -5.56 26.14
C GLU A 141 9.93 -6.54 25.96
N ALA A 142 10.43 -6.64 24.73
CA ALA A 142 11.49 -7.55 24.30
C ALA A 142 12.64 -6.74 23.70
N SER A 143 13.82 -7.38 23.61
CA SER A 143 14.91 -6.79 22.84
C SER A 143 14.60 -6.82 21.32
N LEU A 144 15.27 -5.94 20.57
CA LEU A 144 15.30 -5.98 19.11
C LEU A 144 15.77 -7.34 18.58
N GLN A 145 16.71 -7.96 19.30
CA GLN A 145 17.30 -9.27 19.05
C GLN A 145 16.25 -10.38 19.15
N ASP A 146 15.52 -10.45 20.27
CA ASP A 146 14.59 -11.54 20.58
C ASP A 146 13.31 -11.53 19.72
N SER A 147 12.92 -10.36 19.21
CA SER A 147 11.73 -10.16 18.38
C SER A 147 12.06 -10.01 16.89
N LEU A 148 12.42 -8.81 16.42
CA LEU A 148 12.53 -8.52 15.00
C LEU A 148 13.72 -9.23 14.35
N TYR A 149 14.91 -9.16 14.96
CA TYR A 149 16.12 -9.72 14.35
C TYR A 149 16.07 -11.24 14.25
N ARG A 150 15.37 -11.95 15.15
CA ARG A 150 15.13 -13.39 15.00
C ARG A 150 14.43 -13.76 13.68
N LEU A 151 13.52 -12.91 13.19
CA LEU A 151 12.91 -13.08 11.86
C LEU A 151 13.90 -12.74 10.75
N VAL A 152 14.65 -11.64 10.88
CA VAL A 152 15.69 -11.26 9.92
C VAL A 152 16.73 -12.37 9.77
N GLU A 153 17.24 -12.93 10.87
CA GLU A 153 18.25 -14.00 10.88
C GLU A 153 17.80 -15.25 10.14
N THR A 154 16.53 -15.63 10.28
CA THR A 154 15.95 -16.87 9.74
C THR A 154 15.44 -16.78 8.30
N HIS A 155 15.48 -15.59 7.68
CA HIS A 155 14.99 -15.35 6.32
C HIS A 155 16.02 -14.60 5.47
N ASP A 156 16.04 -14.86 4.16
CA ASP A 156 16.97 -14.25 3.21
C ASP A 156 16.40 -12.95 2.61
N VAL A 157 15.07 -12.92 2.43
CA VAL A 157 14.32 -11.78 1.91
C VAL A 157 13.33 -11.31 2.97
N ILE A 158 13.42 -10.04 3.36
CA ILE A 158 12.50 -9.40 4.29
C ILE A 158 11.70 -8.36 3.51
N MET A 159 10.38 -8.43 3.55
CA MET A 159 9.48 -7.44 2.97
C MET A 159 8.82 -6.63 4.07
N VAL A 160 8.77 -5.30 3.93
CA VAL A 160 7.96 -4.43 4.80
C VAL A 160 6.83 -3.84 3.97
N ALA A 161 5.61 -4.33 4.18
CA ALA A 161 4.43 -4.02 3.36
C ALA A 161 3.38 -3.24 4.16
N GLY A 162 2.58 -2.41 3.47
CA GLY A 162 1.45 -1.71 4.11
C GLY A 162 0.23 -2.62 4.22
N ALA A 163 -0.56 -2.42 5.27
CA ALA A 163 -1.74 -3.23 5.58
C ALA A 163 -3.08 -2.48 5.56
N PHE A 164 -3.10 -1.20 5.19
CA PHE A 164 -4.31 -0.39 5.10
C PHE A 164 -4.33 0.46 3.82
N PHE A 165 -4.68 1.74 3.91
CA PHE A 165 -4.71 2.68 2.78
C PHE A 165 -3.52 3.65 2.74
N GLY A 166 -2.33 3.17 3.11
CA GLY A 166 -1.07 3.90 2.92
C GLY A 166 -0.66 4.79 4.11
N ASP A 167 0.61 5.21 4.04
CA ASP A 167 1.30 6.04 5.04
C ASP A 167 1.16 5.53 6.49
N GLU A 168 1.21 4.20 6.66
CA GLU A 168 1.20 3.52 7.95
C GLU A 168 2.56 3.65 8.69
N GLY A 169 3.44 4.57 8.31
CA GLY A 169 4.73 4.78 8.98
C GLY A 169 5.79 3.69 8.72
N LYS A 170 5.69 2.95 7.60
CA LYS A 170 6.60 1.84 7.22
C LYS A 170 8.08 2.13 7.39
N GLY A 171 8.53 3.35 7.10
CA GLY A 171 9.95 3.75 7.14
C GLY A 171 10.65 3.44 8.46
N LYS A 172 9.94 3.48 9.61
CA LYS A 172 10.52 3.08 10.91
C LYS A 172 10.80 1.59 11.00
N THR A 173 9.89 0.74 10.53
CA THR A 173 10.10 -0.72 10.46
C THR A 173 11.17 -1.08 9.41
N VAL A 174 11.24 -0.34 8.29
CA VAL A 174 12.30 -0.49 7.27
C VAL A 174 13.67 -0.16 7.86
N ASP A 175 13.84 0.99 8.52
CA ASP A 175 15.11 1.37 9.16
C ASP A 175 15.51 0.36 10.26
N ALA A 176 14.57 -0.09 11.09
CA ALA A 176 14.83 -1.12 12.09
C ALA A 176 15.38 -2.43 11.48
N VAL A 177 14.84 -2.89 10.34
CA VAL A 177 15.39 -4.07 9.63
C VAL A 177 16.73 -3.74 8.95
N ALA A 178 16.84 -2.57 8.31
CA ALA A 178 18.03 -2.11 7.59
C ALA A 178 19.29 -2.11 8.45
N ARG A 179 19.17 -1.73 9.72
CA ARG A 179 20.26 -1.72 10.71
C ARG A 179 20.86 -3.10 10.99
N HIS A 180 20.16 -4.20 10.72
CA HIS A 180 20.69 -5.54 10.93
C HIS A 180 21.99 -5.76 10.12
N PRO A 181 23.10 -6.26 10.70
CA PRO A 181 24.38 -6.34 10.01
C PRO A 181 24.36 -7.12 8.68
N LYS A 182 23.65 -8.25 8.64
CA LYS A 182 23.52 -9.07 7.42
C LYS A 182 22.55 -8.49 6.37
N CYS A 183 21.74 -7.48 6.71
CA CYS A 183 20.92 -6.78 5.73
C CYS A 183 21.82 -5.77 5.00
N THR A 184 22.27 -6.08 3.78
CA THR A 184 23.23 -5.26 3.04
C THR A 184 22.56 -4.43 1.94
N SER A 185 21.47 -4.96 1.40
CA SER A 185 20.82 -4.49 0.18
C SER A 185 19.36 -4.15 0.46
N ILE A 186 18.97 -2.91 0.16
CA ILE A 186 17.65 -2.37 0.46
C ILE A 186 17.04 -1.86 -0.85
N ALA A 187 15.86 -2.32 -1.23
CA ALA A 187 15.31 -2.03 -2.55
C ALA A 187 13.84 -1.61 -2.52
N ARG A 188 13.55 -0.53 -3.25
CA ARG A 188 12.21 -0.23 -3.79
C ARG A 188 12.16 -0.85 -5.18
N VAL A 189 11.20 -1.75 -5.45
CA VAL A 189 11.22 -2.59 -6.67
C VAL A 189 10.11 -2.30 -7.66
N ASN A 190 9.03 -1.64 -7.23
CA ASN A 190 7.93 -1.21 -8.10
C ASN A 190 7.27 0.10 -7.60
N SER A 191 6.21 0.55 -8.31
CA SER A 191 5.52 1.83 -8.08
C SER A 191 6.46 3.06 -8.21
N GLY A 192 6.05 4.22 -7.69
CA GLY A 192 6.80 5.48 -7.85
C GLY A 192 6.78 6.40 -6.62
N GLU A 193 6.89 7.71 -6.87
CA GLU A 193 6.99 8.81 -5.88
C GLU A 193 5.67 9.17 -5.17
N ASN A 194 4.64 8.34 -5.26
CA ASN A 194 3.29 8.65 -4.78
C ASN A 194 3.00 8.28 -3.32
N ALA A 195 3.95 7.64 -2.62
CA ALA A 195 3.98 7.57 -1.16
C ALA A 195 5.19 8.36 -0.64
N GLY A 196 5.16 8.82 0.60
CA GLY A 196 6.29 9.51 1.23
C GLY A 196 6.60 8.93 2.60
N HIS A 197 7.88 8.72 2.90
CA HIS A 197 8.33 8.29 4.21
C HIS A 197 9.27 9.32 4.83
N THR A 198 9.06 9.59 6.12
CA THR A 198 9.96 10.42 6.92
C THR A 198 10.95 9.52 7.63
N VAL A 199 12.23 9.86 7.54
CA VAL A 199 13.32 9.24 8.30
C VAL A 199 14.20 10.31 8.93
N TYR A 200 15.01 9.91 9.91
CA TYR A 200 15.90 10.81 10.65
C TYR A 200 17.31 10.25 10.61
N ASP A 201 18.32 11.12 10.46
CA ASP A 201 19.72 10.70 10.60
C ASP A 201 20.16 10.62 12.07
N SER A 202 21.39 10.17 12.31
CA SER A 202 21.97 10.08 13.66
C SER A 202 22.18 11.43 14.36
N LYS A 203 21.98 12.55 13.67
CA LYS A 203 21.99 13.91 14.21
C LYS A 203 20.57 14.45 14.47
N GLY A 204 19.53 13.64 14.24
CA GLY A 204 18.14 14.03 14.37
C GLY A 204 17.61 14.90 13.22
N ARG A 205 18.36 15.06 12.12
CA ARG A 205 17.89 15.82 10.95
C ARG A 205 16.83 15.01 10.21
N LYS A 206 15.72 15.66 9.88
CA LYS A 206 14.57 15.06 9.20
C LYS A 206 14.79 15.04 7.68
N PHE A 207 14.56 13.90 7.06
CA PHE A 207 14.52 13.72 5.61
C PHE A 207 13.17 13.17 5.19
N VAL A 208 12.67 13.59 4.03
CA VAL A 208 11.47 13.04 3.41
C VAL A 208 11.84 12.49 2.04
N PHE A 209 11.75 11.17 1.89
CA PHE A 209 11.93 10.48 0.61
C PHE A 209 10.58 9.98 0.09
N ASN A 210 10.49 9.82 -1.22
CA ASN A 210 9.33 9.31 -1.92
C ASN A 210 9.69 8.03 -2.69
N LEU A 211 10.79 8.07 -3.44
CA LEU A 211 11.29 6.95 -4.24
C LEU A 211 12.61 6.36 -3.72
N ALA A 212 13.48 7.16 -3.09
CA ALA A 212 14.69 6.62 -2.46
C ALA A 212 14.28 5.66 -1.31
N PRO A 213 14.94 4.51 -1.12
CA PRO A 213 14.62 3.63 0.01
C PRO A 213 14.96 4.27 1.36
N SER A 214 14.15 3.99 2.38
CA SER A 214 14.25 4.58 3.74
C SER A 214 15.62 4.34 4.38
N GLY A 215 16.26 3.21 4.05
CA GLY A 215 17.58 2.81 4.53
C GLY A 215 18.76 3.58 3.92
N LEU A 216 18.52 4.63 3.13
CA LEU A 216 19.58 5.45 2.54
C LEU A 216 20.39 6.22 3.60
N LEU A 217 19.81 6.48 4.78
CA LEU A 217 20.53 7.07 5.91
C LEU A 217 21.29 6.03 6.75
N THR A 218 21.00 4.74 6.59
CA THR A 218 21.67 3.67 7.32
C THR A 218 23.10 3.47 6.77
N PRO A 219 24.16 3.51 7.61
CA PRO A 219 25.54 3.34 7.16
C PRO A 219 25.81 1.97 6.53
N ASN A 220 26.71 1.93 5.54
CA ASN A 220 27.19 0.71 4.87
C ASN A 220 26.10 -0.13 4.17
N LYS A 221 24.95 0.46 3.83
CA LYS A 221 23.87 -0.18 3.08
C LYS A 221 23.87 0.27 1.63
N LYS A 222 23.68 -0.66 0.69
CA LYS A 222 23.44 -0.38 -0.72
C LYS A 222 21.92 -0.30 -0.94
N ASN A 223 21.47 0.83 -1.48
CA ASN A 223 20.07 1.18 -1.68
C ASN A 223 19.78 1.20 -3.18
N TYR A 224 18.68 0.59 -3.58
CA TYR A 224 18.36 0.32 -4.99
C TYR A 224 16.95 0.79 -5.35
N ILE A 225 16.82 1.44 -6.49
CA ILE A 225 15.54 1.71 -7.15
C ILE A 225 15.45 0.75 -8.34
N GLY A 226 14.62 -0.28 -8.22
CA GLY A 226 14.49 -1.39 -9.16
C GLY A 226 13.91 -0.98 -10.52
N PRO A 227 14.19 -1.75 -11.59
CA PRO A 227 13.85 -1.38 -12.96
C PRO A 227 12.34 -1.28 -13.21
N GLU A 228 11.52 -1.90 -12.35
CA GLU A 228 10.06 -1.90 -12.49
C GLU A 228 9.37 -0.73 -11.75
N CYS A 229 10.14 0.11 -11.04
CA CYS A 229 9.68 1.42 -10.58
C CYS A 229 9.42 2.40 -11.74
N VAL A 230 8.68 3.45 -11.41
CA VAL A 230 8.50 4.65 -12.24
C VAL A 230 9.08 5.87 -11.51
N MET A 231 9.78 6.74 -12.22
CA MET A 231 10.57 7.85 -11.64
C MET A 231 10.36 9.13 -12.42
N ASP A 232 10.16 10.27 -11.76
CA ASP A 232 10.42 11.58 -12.36
C ASP A 232 11.83 12.03 -11.94
N PRO A 233 12.86 11.89 -12.78
CA PRO A 233 14.24 12.07 -12.35
C PRO A 233 14.55 13.53 -11.96
N VAL A 234 13.79 14.50 -12.48
CA VAL A 234 13.97 15.92 -12.16
C VAL A 234 13.38 16.24 -10.78
N SER A 235 12.16 15.75 -10.51
CA SER A 235 11.53 15.81 -9.18
C SER A 235 12.39 15.08 -8.13
N PHE A 236 12.92 13.90 -8.47
CA PHE A 236 13.78 13.11 -7.60
C PHE A 236 15.06 13.86 -7.19
N LEU A 237 15.77 14.46 -8.15
CA LEU A 237 16.93 15.30 -7.89
C LEU A 237 16.58 16.51 -7.00
N GLN A 238 15.60 17.31 -7.42
CA GLN A 238 15.25 18.57 -6.78
C GLN A 238 14.64 18.40 -5.38
N LYS A 239 13.92 17.31 -5.14
CA LYS A 239 13.20 17.08 -3.88
C LYS A 239 13.93 16.11 -2.94
N GLU A 240 14.45 14.98 -3.42
CA GLU A 240 15.03 13.95 -2.54
C GLU A 240 16.56 14.08 -2.42
N LEU A 241 17.27 14.24 -3.55
CA LEU A 241 18.74 14.29 -3.52
C LEU A 241 19.28 15.64 -3.05
N GLN A 242 18.60 16.76 -3.34
CA GLN A 242 19.01 18.07 -2.84
C GLN A 242 19.08 18.11 -1.31
N GLN A 243 18.11 17.49 -0.61
CA GLN A 243 18.15 17.36 0.87
C GLN A 243 19.45 16.68 1.35
N LEU A 244 19.94 15.66 0.62
CA LEU A 244 21.17 14.94 0.97
C LEU A 244 22.42 15.79 0.70
N ILE A 245 22.44 16.50 -0.43
CA ILE A 245 23.53 17.42 -0.83
C ILE A 245 23.67 18.53 0.22
N ASP A 246 22.57 19.22 0.54
CA ASP A 246 22.53 20.31 1.53
C ASP A 246 22.94 19.81 2.92
N ALA A 247 22.63 18.54 3.23
CA ALA A 247 23.01 17.89 4.47
C ALA A 247 24.45 17.34 4.50
N GLY A 248 25.20 17.43 3.39
CA GLY A 248 26.55 16.86 3.26
C GLY A 248 26.59 15.32 3.37
N ILE A 249 25.54 14.64 2.93
CA ILE A 249 25.44 13.17 2.97
C ILE A 249 25.86 12.58 1.63
N ASP A 250 26.99 11.86 1.62
CA ASP A 250 27.39 11.09 0.45
C ASP A 250 26.45 9.89 0.23
N TYR A 251 25.80 9.89 -0.94
CA TYR A 251 24.95 8.79 -1.42
C TYR A 251 25.45 8.17 -2.72
N ALA A 252 26.53 8.70 -3.34
CA ALA A 252 26.93 8.28 -4.69
C ALA A 252 27.29 6.79 -4.72
N GLU A 253 28.03 6.32 -3.72
CA GLU A 253 28.37 4.90 -3.56
C GLU A 253 27.32 4.07 -2.82
N ARG A 254 26.15 4.64 -2.52
CA ARG A 254 25.12 3.99 -1.67
C ARG A 254 23.74 3.93 -2.31
N LEU A 255 23.45 4.72 -3.34
CA LEU A 255 22.17 4.75 -4.04
C LEU A 255 22.36 4.44 -5.52
N PHE A 256 21.64 3.44 -6.02
CA PHE A 256 21.75 2.97 -7.41
C PHE A 256 20.38 2.87 -8.08
N VAL A 257 20.31 3.18 -9.37
CA VAL A 257 19.06 3.22 -10.13
C VAL A 257 19.09 2.20 -11.27
N GLY A 258 18.08 1.33 -11.33
CA GLY A 258 17.85 0.42 -12.45
C GLY A 258 17.29 1.14 -13.68
N ASN A 259 16.99 0.39 -14.74
CA ASN A 259 16.38 0.94 -15.95
C ASN A 259 14.87 1.23 -15.76
N VAL A 260 14.55 2.19 -14.87
CA VAL A 260 13.18 2.62 -14.52
C VAL A 260 12.43 3.22 -15.71
N CYS A 261 11.09 3.17 -15.69
CA CYS A 261 10.27 3.93 -16.63
C CYS A 261 10.16 5.39 -16.17
N ILE A 262 10.23 6.35 -17.10
CA ILE A 262 10.29 7.77 -16.76
C ILE A 262 8.89 8.39 -16.76
N VAL A 263 8.52 8.99 -15.64
CA VAL A 263 7.44 9.97 -15.54
C VAL A 263 7.91 11.24 -16.23
N THR A 264 7.12 11.71 -17.19
CA THR A 264 7.39 12.94 -17.94
C THR A 264 6.41 14.04 -17.51
N PRO A 265 6.71 15.31 -17.82
CA PRO A 265 5.75 16.41 -17.71
C PRO A 265 4.36 16.11 -18.27
N TYR A 266 4.24 15.56 -19.49
CA TYR A 266 2.94 15.24 -20.07
C TYR A 266 2.17 14.15 -19.32
N HIS A 267 2.85 13.23 -18.62
CA HIS A 267 2.18 12.27 -17.74
C HIS A 267 1.55 12.97 -16.52
N LYS A 268 2.20 14.00 -15.95
CA LYS A 268 1.65 14.81 -14.85
C LYS A 268 0.51 15.72 -15.31
N LEU A 269 0.59 16.27 -16.52
CA LEU A 269 -0.50 17.07 -17.11
C LEU A 269 -1.72 16.20 -17.43
N LEU A 270 -1.54 15.00 -17.99
CA LEU A 270 -2.63 14.04 -18.18
C LEU A 270 -3.30 13.65 -16.85
N ASP A 271 -2.53 13.53 -15.77
CA ASP A 271 -3.02 13.23 -14.43
C ASP A 271 -3.83 14.41 -13.85
N LEU A 272 -3.35 15.65 -14.00
CA LEU A 272 -4.09 16.87 -13.62
C LEU A 272 -5.40 17.04 -14.41
N LEU A 273 -5.37 16.84 -15.73
CA LEU A 273 -6.50 17.12 -16.61
C LEU A 273 -7.53 15.98 -16.68
N GLY A 274 -7.12 14.76 -16.31
CA GLY A 274 -7.94 13.54 -16.40
C GLY A 274 -8.46 12.99 -15.07
N SER A 275 -7.82 13.28 -13.94
CA SER A 275 -8.22 12.73 -12.63
C SER A 275 -9.38 13.50 -12.00
N ALA A 276 -10.28 12.78 -11.33
CA ALA A 276 -11.30 13.40 -10.48
C ALA A 276 -10.68 14.09 -9.26
N VAL A 277 -11.41 15.05 -8.67
CA VAL A 277 -10.99 15.73 -7.43
C VAL A 277 -10.71 14.70 -6.35
N ASN A 278 -9.57 14.86 -5.67
CA ASN A 278 -9.06 13.94 -4.65
C ASN A 278 -8.68 12.52 -5.13
N ALA A 279 -8.88 12.14 -6.40
CA ALA A 279 -8.54 10.80 -6.89
C ALA A 279 -7.03 10.56 -7.12
N SER A 280 -6.20 11.61 -7.19
CA SER A 280 -4.78 11.49 -7.54
C SER A 280 -3.84 12.36 -6.69
N THR A 281 -2.56 11.96 -6.73
CA THR A 281 -1.40 12.68 -6.19
C THR A 281 -0.79 13.67 -7.18
N LEU A 282 -1.27 13.71 -8.44
CA LEU A 282 -0.76 14.56 -9.53
C LEU A 282 0.72 14.30 -9.88
N LYS A 283 1.17 13.08 -9.59
CA LYS A 283 2.53 12.60 -9.86
C LYS A 283 2.67 11.90 -11.21
N GLY A 284 1.61 11.77 -12.01
CA GLY A 284 1.64 11.13 -13.32
C GLY A 284 1.57 9.61 -13.27
N MET A 285 1.17 9.01 -12.13
CA MET A 285 1.28 7.57 -11.87
C MET A 285 0.43 6.72 -12.82
N SER A 286 -0.86 7.01 -12.95
CA SER A 286 -1.73 6.25 -13.86
C SER A 286 -1.32 6.42 -15.33
N PRO A 287 -1.08 7.64 -15.84
CA PRO A 287 -0.55 7.84 -17.19
C PRO A 287 0.76 7.10 -17.46
N VAL A 288 1.78 7.19 -16.58
CA VAL A 288 3.07 6.52 -16.84
C VAL A 288 2.95 5.00 -16.79
N HIS A 289 2.10 4.45 -15.91
CA HIS A 289 1.85 3.01 -15.86
C HIS A 289 1.10 2.52 -17.11
N SER A 290 0.16 3.31 -17.64
CA SER A 290 -0.47 3.04 -18.94
C SER A 290 0.58 3.01 -20.07
N SER A 291 1.44 4.02 -20.16
CA SER A 291 2.52 4.06 -21.17
C SER A 291 3.57 2.96 -21.01
N LYS A 292 3.83 2.52 -19.76
CA LYS A 292 4.69 1.36 -19.44
C LYS A 292 4.08 0.05 -19.95
N VAL A 293 2.81 -0.22 -19.63
CA VAL A 293 2.09 -1.44 -20.06
C VAL A 293 1.91 -1.46 -21.59
N ALA A 294 1.61 -0.31 -22.20
CA ALA A 294 1.55 -0.13 -23.65
C ALA A 294 2.92 -0.17 -24.35
N LYS A 295 4.04 -0.26 -23.59
CA LYS A 295 5.43 -0.30 -24.09
C LYS A 295 5.86 0.93 -24.91
N ARG A 296 5.15 2.05 -24.76
CA ARG A 296 5.40 3.32 -25.45
C ARG A 296 6.34 4.24 -24.67
N GLY A 297 6.17 4.30 -23.36
CA GLY A 297 6.94 5.16 -22.46
C GLY A 297 8.46 4.93 -22.55
N ILE A 298 9.23 5.96 -22.22
CA ILE A 298 10.70 5.88 -22.19
C ILE A 298 11.18 5.24 -20.88
N ARG A 299 12.30 4.50 -20.94
CA ARG A 299 13.06 4.07 -19.76
C ARG A 299 14.36 4.87 -19.64
N LEU A 300 14.97 4.85 -18.46
CA LEU A 300 16.18 5.61 -18.14
C LEU A 300 17.31 5.42 -19.16
N ASP A 301 17.52 4.22 -19.69
CA ASP A 301 18.57 3.94 -20.66
C ASP A 301 18.41 4.70 -22.00
N HIS A 302 17.18 5.08 -22.39
CA HIS A 302 16.99 5.93 -23.58
C HIS A 302 17.60 7.33 -23.39
N ILE A 303 17.64 7.85 -22.16
CA ILE A 303 18.24 9.15 -21.85
C ILE A 303 19.77 9.11 -22.01
N PHE A 304 20.40 7.98 -21.69
CA PHE A 304 21.87 7.84 -21.70
C PHE A 304 22.46 7.38 -23.03
N ASN A 305 21.75 6.50 -23.77
CA ASN A 305 22.38 5.72 -24.85
C ASN A 305 22.04 6.20 -26.27
N ASP A 306 20.83 6.70 -26.53
CA ASP A 306 20.38 7.03 -27.90
C ASP A 306 19.34 8.18 -27.91
N GLU A 307 19.79 9.38 -28.30
CA GLU A 307 18.92 10.55 -28.40
C GLU A 307 17.89 10.45 -29.54
N ALA A 308 18.18 9.73 -30.63
CA ALA A 308 17.24 9.57 -31.75
C ALA A 308 16.07 8.66 -31.34
N THR A 309 16.35 7.54 -30.67
CA THR A 309 15.31 6.69 -30.05
C THR A 309 14.55 7.43 -28.95
N LEU A 310 15.23 8.23 -28.11
CA LEU A 310 14.59 9.08 -27.10
C LEU A 310 13.57 10.04 -27.74
N ARG A 311 13.98 10.80 -28.76
CA ARG A 311 13.12 11.75 -29.49
C ARG A 311 11.90 11.05 -30.12
N SER A 312 12.13 9.93 -30.83
CA SER A 312 11.07 9.16 -31.48
C SER A 312 10.04 8.63 -30.49
N ARG A 313 10.49 8.07 -29.36
CA ARG A 313 9.59 7.57 -28.30
C ARG A 313 8.84 8.68 -27.58
N LEU A 314 9.51 9.79 -27.24
CA LEU A 314 8.88 10.95 -26.63
C LEU A 314 7.76 11.51 -27.50
N ALA A 315 8.00 11.68 -28.81
CA ALA A 315 6.98 12.14 -29.74
C ALA A 315 5.76 11.19 -29.76
N LYS A 316 6.00 9.88 -29.94
CA LYS A 316 4.94 8.88 -30.06
C LYS A 316 4.10 8.67 -28.80
N ASP A 317 4.70 8.77 -27.62
CA ASP A 317 3.97 8.60 -26.36
C ASP A 317 3.16 9.86 -26.01
N MET A 318 3.72 11.04 -26.32
CA MET A 318 3.09 12.35 -26.14
C MET A 318 1.87 12.58 -27.06
N GLU A 319 1.69 11.82 -28.14
CA GLU A 319 0.47 11.81 -28.96
C GLU A 319 -0.81 11.68 -28.10
N THR A 320 -0.76 10.91 -27.00
CA THR A 320 -1.90 10.77 -26.07
C THR A 320 -2.25 12.08 -25.36
N TYR A 321 -1.25 12.86 -24.96
CA TYR A 321 -1.46 14.18 -24.35
C TYR A 321 -2.00 15.20 -25.37
N LEU A 322 -1.38 15.26 -26.56
CA LEU A 322 -1.80 16.17 -27.62
C LEU A 322 -3.22 15.88 -28.12
N ALA A 323 -3.57 14.60 -28.27
CA ALA A 323 -4.93 14.18 -28.61
C ALA A 323 -5.94 14.52 -27.49
N PHE A 324 -5.58 14.34 -26.22
CA PHE A 324 -6.44 14.71 -25.09
C PHE A 324 -6.75 16.22 -25.08
N CYS A 325 -5.73 17.07 -25.19
CA CYS A 325 -5.91 18.52 -25.25
C CYS A 325 -6.78 18.92 -26.46
N LYS A 326 -6.51 18.36 -27.65
CA LYS A 326 -7.30 18.61 -28.87
C LYS A 326 -8.78 18.22 -28.70
N LEU A 327 -9.06 17.05 -28.14
CA LEU A 327 -10.45 16.56 -27.90
C LEU A 327 -11.19 17.40 -26.87
N ARG A 328 -10.48 18.03 -25.92
CA ARG A 328 -11.05 18.91 -24.90
C ARG A 328 -11.08 20.39 -25.30
N GLY A 329 -10.54 20.75 -26.46
CA GLY A 329 -10.41 22.15 -26.90
C GLY A 329 -9.45 22.99 -26.06
N LEU A 330 -8.48 22.37 -25.38
CA LEU A 330 -7.53 23.03 -24.48
C LEU A 330 -6.32 23.56 -25.25
N SER A 331 -6.01 24.84 -25.07
CA SER A 331 -4.73 25.44 -25.47
C SER A 331 -3.64 25.16 -24.43
N ASP A 332 -2.38 25.46 -24.78
CA ASP A 332 -1.28 25.39 -23.81
C ASP A 332 -1.49 26.39 -22.64
N ASP A 333 -2.08 27.57 -22.90
CA ASP A 333 -2.38 28.57 -21.87
C ASP A 333 -3.47 28.10 -20.90
N ASP A 334 -4.50 27.38 -21.38
CA ASP A 334 -5.50 26.75 -20.51
C ASP A 334 -4.85 25.74 -19.55
N VAL A 335 -3.93 24.92 -20.07
CA VAL A 335 -3.22 23.90 -19.29
C VAL A 335 -2.28 24.55 -18.26
N VAL A 336 -1.62 25.65 -18.62
CA VAL A 336 -0.83 26.48 -17.69
C VAL A 336 -1.72 27.03 -16.58
N GLY A 337 -2.85 27.64 -16.93
CA GLY A 337 -3.82 28.16 -15.96
C GLY A 337 -4.32 27.11 -14.97
N ARG A 338 -4.54 25.86 -15.41
CA ARG A 338 -4.88 24.74 -14.51
C ARG A 338 -3.74 24.36 -13.57
N CYS A 339 -2.49 24.42 -14.02
CA CYS A 339 -1.33 24.15 -13.16
C CYS A 339 -1.17 25.23 -12.07
N GLU A 340 -1.45 26.49 -12.43
CA GLU A 340 -1.39 27.63 -11.53
C GLU A 340 -2.56 27.63 -10.53
N GLU A 341 -3.78 27.29 -10.98
CA GLU A 341 -4.96 27.07 -10.13
C GLU A 341 -4.72 25.97 -9.07
N GLU A 342 -4.15 24.83 -9.44
CA GLU A 342 -3.93 23.71 -8.50
C GLU A 342 -2.72 23.90 -7.57
N ASN A 343 -1.83 24.85 -7.88
CA ASN A 343 -0.74 25.29 -7.00
C ASN A 343 -1.09 26.54 -6.15
N SER A 344 -2.29 27.13 -6.35
CA SER A 344 -2.65 28.44 -5.76
C SER A 344 -2.79 28.45 -4.23
N ASP A 345 -2.90 27.28 -3.58
CA ASP A 345 -2.94 27.11 -2.12
C ASP A 345 -1.53 27.04 -1.48
N GLY A 346 -0.49 27.39 -2.23
CA GLY A 346 0.91 27.36 -1.78
C GLY A 346 1.54 25.97 -1.77
N VAL A 347 0.79 24.90 -2.06
CA VAL A 347 1.34 23.54 -2.17
C VAL A 347 1.76 23.28 -3.61
N GLN A 348 3.06 23.25 -3.88
CA GLN A 348 3.60 22.95 -5.22
C GLN A 348 3.39 21.46 -5.58
N ARG A 349 2.22 21.14 -6.13
CA ARG A 349 1.85 19.82 -6.67
C ARG A 349 2.45 19.63 -8.07
N LEU A 350 2.35 20.65 -8.93
CA LEU A 350 2.95 20.67 -10.27
C LEU A 350 4.26 21.46 -10.22
N PRO A 351 5.44 20.84 -10.45
CA PRO A 351 6.73 21.53 -10.50
C PRO A 351 6.85 22.51 -11.68
N SER A 352 7.69 23.53 -11.56
CA SER A 352 7.91 24.56 -12.61
C SER A 352 8.22 23.97 -13.98
N TYR A 353 9.16 23.01 -14.07
CA TYR A 353 9.54 22.38 -15.34
C TYR A 353 8.38 21.62 -16.05
N VAL A 354 7.28 21.32 -15.34
CA VAL A 354 6.06 20.76 -15.95
C VAL A 354 5.22 21.85 -16.59
N ILE A 355 5.16 23.03 -15.98
CA ILE A 355 4.46 24.21 -16.51
C ILE A 355 5.27 24.83 -17.67
N ASP A 356 6.60 24.81 -17.57
CA ASP A 356 7.48 25.25 -18.66
C ASP A 356 7.41 24.31 -19.88
N PHE A 357 7.25 23.01 -19.66
CA PHE A 357 6.90 22.06 -20.73
C PHE A 357 5.56 22.39 -21.39
N ALA A 358 4.54 22.77 -20.61
CA ALA A 358 3.25 23.18 -21.17
C ALA A 358 3.44 24.40 -22.11
N ARG A 359 4.22 25.40 -21.69
CA ARG A 359 4.55 26.60 -22.50
C ARG A 359 5.49 26.34 -23.69
N ALA A 360 6.21 25.22 -23.72
CA ALA A 360 7.23 24.96 -24.75
C ALA A 360 6.61 24.74 -26.13
N LYS A 361 7.12 25.45 -27.16
CA LYS A 361 6.70 25.25 -28.56
C LYS A 361 7.23 23.94 -29.14
N ASP A 362 8.53 23.69 -29.00
CA ASP A 362 9.11 22.36 -29.23
C ASP A 362 9.12 21.55 -27.92
N LYS A 363 8.02 20.83 -27.69
CA LYS A 363 7.85 19.99 -26.51
C LYS A 363 8.81 18.78 -26.50
N VAL A 364 9.29 18.30 -27.65
CA VAL A 364 10.26 17.18 -27.71
C VAL A 364 11.67 17.69 -27.39
N GLY A 365 12.10 18.77 -28.03
CA GLY A 365 13.39 19.42 -27.77
C GLY A 365 13.53 19.81 -26.30
N TYR A 366 12.51 20.45 -25.72
CA TYR A 366 12.47 20.79 -24.30
C TYR A 366 12.75 19.58 -23.40
N LEU A 367 12.08 18.44 -23.62
CA LEU A 367 12.27 17.24 -22.79
C LEU A 367 13.65 16.62 -22.98
N VAL A 368 14.17 16.61 -24.21
CA VAL A 368 15.53 16.10 -24.49
C VAL A 368 16.57 16.96 -23.79
N ASP A 369 16.47 18.28 -23.87
CA ASP A 369 17.42 19.21 -23.27
C ASP A 369 17.32 19.17 -21.73
N LEU A 370 16.10 19.06 -21.18
CA LEU A 370 15.84 18.85 -19.76
C LEU A 370 16.53 17.57 -19.26
N TYR A 371 16.33 16.43 -19.93
CA TYR A 371 16.94 15.16 -19.49
C TYR A 371 18.45 15.09 -19.78
N ARG A 372 18.95 15.71 -20.86
CA ARG A 372 20.39 15.82 -21.10
C ARG A 372 21.07 16.58 -19.96
N THR A 373 20.50 17.73 -19.58
CA THR A 373 21.08 18.62 -18.57
C THR A 373 20.90 18.08 -17.14
N GLN A 374 19.68 17.73 -16.76
CA GLN A 374 19.34 17.35 -15.39
C GLN A 374 19.75 15.91 -15.04
N VAL A 375 19.80 14.99 -16.02
CA VAL A 375 19.98 13.55 -15.76
C VAL A 375 21.29 13.02 -16.35
N ARG A 376 21.48 13.15 -17.67
CA ARG A 376 22.62 12.52 -18.36
C ARG A 376 23.97 13.15 -17.99
N SER A 377 24.02 14.48 -17.92
CA SER A 377 25.25 15.25 -17.68
C SER A 377 25.40 15.73 -16.23
N ASN A 378 24.48 15.35 -15.33
CA ASN A 378 24.47 15.81 -13.95
C ASN A 378 25.28 14.85 -13.05
N PRO A 379 26.41 15.26 -12.46
CA PRO A 379 27.23 14.39 -11.61
C PRO A 379 26.54 13.98 -10.30
N ASN A 380 25.47 14.68 -9.90
CA ASN A 380 24.65 14.35 -8.74
C ASN A 380 23.54 13.33 -9.04
N PHE A 381 23.32 12.94 -10.31
CA PHE A 381 22.39 11.86 -10.61
C PHE A 381 23.01 10.51 -10.21
N PRO A 382 22.32 9.63 -9.45
CA PRO A 382 22.97 8.45 -8.88
C PRO A 382 23.39 7.44 -9.96
N PRO A 383 24.43 6.63 -9.71
CA PRO A 383 24.90 5.64 -10.67
C PRO A 383 23.82 4.64 -11.08
N ARG A 384 23.78 4.32 -12.38
CA ARG A 384 22.95 3.25 -12.92
C ARG A 384 23.57 1.89 -12.63
N CYS A 385 22.76 0.87 -12.31
CA CYS A 385 23.22 -0.51 -12.21
C CYS A 385 22.16 -1.54 -12.64
N ASP A 386 22.58 -2.77 -12.90
CA ASP A 386 21.66 -3.91 -12.92
C ASP A 386 21.28 -4.28 -11.47
N VAL A 387 20.15 -3.74 -11.02
CA VAL A 387 19.62 -3.97 -9.67
C VAL A 387 19.28 -5.44 -9.44
N ILE A 388 18.76 -6.15 -10.44
CA ILE A 388 18.35 -7.55 -10.27
C ILE A 388 19.59 -8.41 -10.06
N HIS A 389 20.63 -8.20 -10.87
CA HIS A 389 21.93 -8.83 -10.67
C HIS A 389 22.52 -8.51 -9.28
N ALA A 390 22.47 -7.25 -8.83
CA ALA A 390 23.00 -6.84 -7.54
C ALA A 390 22.29 -7.53 -6.35
N LEU A 391 20.95 -7.60 -6.37
CA LEU A 391 20.16 -8.28 -5.33
C LEU A 391 20.41 -9.79 -5.32
N HIS A 392 20.50 -10.43 -6.49
CA HIS A 392 20.83 -11.85 -6.61
C HIS A 392 22.26 -12.15 -6.14
N ALA A 393 23.21 -11.25 -6.43
CA ALA A 393 24.59 -11.38 -5.97
C ALA A 393 24.68 -11.27 -4.44
N ALA A 394 23.94 -10.36 -3.79
CA ALA A 394 23.85 -10.27 -2.33
C ALA A 394 23.33 -11.58 -1.71
N LEU A 395 22.18 -12.08 -2.21
CA LEU A 395 21.60 -13.35 -1.75
C LEU A 395 22.57 -14.54 -1.95
N SER A 396 23.33 -14.58 -3.06
CA SER A 396 24.32 -15.64 -3.30
C SER A 396 25.51 -15.63 -2.33
N ARG A 397 25.79 -14.49 -1.68
CA ARG A 397 26.81 -14.35 -0.62
C ARG A 397 26.27 -14.67 0.78
N GLY A 398 24.99 -15.06 0.89
CA GLY A 398 24.31 -15.25 2.19
C GLY A 398 23.97 -13.94 2.90
N GLU A 399 24.02 -12.82 2.18
CA GLU A 399 23.51 -11.53 2.66
C GLU A 399 21.99 -11.50 2.53
N LYS A 400 21.36 -10.57 3.26
CA LYS A 400 19.91 -10.43 3.31
C LYS A 400 19.46 -9.21 2.52
N VAL A 401 18.34 -9.36 1.83
CA VAL A 401 17.70 -8.31 1.04
C VAL A 401 16.45 -7.82 1.77
N LEU A 402 16.35 -6.50 1.92
CA LEU A 402 15.14 -5.82 2.41
C LEU A 402 14.41 -5.19 1.22
N LEU A 403 13.17 -5.63 0.99
CA LEU A 403 12.26 -5.03 0.03
C LEU A 403 11.31 -4.07 0.77
N GLU A 404 11.41 -2.78 0.43
CA GLU A 404 10.49 -1.76 0.93
C GLU A 404 9.23 -1.73 0.05
N GLY A 405 8.07 -1.94 0.64
CA GLY A 405 6.78 -1.75 -0.03
C GLY A 405 6.48 -0.26 -0.26
N PRO A 406 5.92 0.14 -1.42
CA PRO A 406 5.64 1.54 -1.73
C PRO A 406 4.40 2.06 -0.98
N GLN A 407 3.18 1.80 -1.49
CA GLN A 407 1.92 2.13 -0.81
C GLN A 407 1.53 0.99 0.14
N SER A 408 0.41 0.32 -0.10
CA SER A 408 -0.18 -0.64 0.84
C SER A 408 -1.10 -1.62 0.12
N TYR A 409 -1.41 -2.76 0.74
CA TYR A 409 -2.20 -3.85 0.18
C TYR A 409 -3.52 -3.42 -0.47
N TRP A 410 -4.33 -2.60 0.22
CA TRP A 410 -5.65 -2.17 -0.30
C TRP A 410 -5.58 -1.07 -1.37
N LEU A 411 -4.39 -0.57 -1.67
CA LEU A 411 -4.12 0.33 -2.80
C LEU A 411 -3.51 -0.42 -4.01
N SER A 412 -3.41 -1.75 -3.99
CA SER A 412 -2.88 -2.54 -5.11
C SER A 412 -3.90 -2.66 -6.25
N ASN A 413 -3.49 -2.42 -7.50
CA ASN A 413 -4.33 -2.74 -8.66
C ASN A 413 -4.52 -4.25 -8.88
N ALA A 414 -3.76 -5.11 -8.20
CA ALA A 414 -3.98 -6.56 -8.20
C ALA A 414 -5.13 -6.99 -7.27
N ARG A 415 -5.88 -6.05 -6.67
CA ARG A 415 -7.06 -6.31 -5.83
C ARG A 415 -8.31 -5.65 -6.43
N GLU A 416 -9.26 -6.48 -6.87
CA GLU A 416 -10.56 -6.03 -7.42
C GLU A 416 -11.38 -5.18 -6.44
N LYS A 417 -11.21 -5.38 -5.12
CA LYS A 417 -12.11 -4.87 -4.08
C LYS A 417 -12.24 -3.36 -4.06
N PHE A 418 -11.17 -2.63 -4.38
CA PHE A 418 -11.11 -1.17 -4.41
C PHE A 418 -10.62 -0.64 -5.76
N TRP A 419 -10.86 -1.39 -6.85
CA TRP A 419 -10.23 -1.16 -8.16
C TRP A 419 -10.24 0.32 -8.61
N GLY A 420 -11.39 1.00 -8.54
CA GLY A 420 -11.55 2.39 -8.98
C GLY A 420 -10.82 3.44 -8.13
N SER A 421 -10.24 3.03 -7.00
CA SER A 421 -9.68 3.90 -5.97
C SER A 421 -8.30 3.42 -5.45
N THR A 422 -7.59 2.64 -6.28
CA THR A 422 -6.25 2.08 -6.04
C THR A 422 -5.13 2.85 -6.77
N THR A 423 -3.87 2.48 -6.53
CA THR A 423 -2.72 2.91 -7.34
C THR A 423 -2.47 1.94 -8.51
N SER A 424 -1.72 2.37 -9.52
CA SER A 424 -1.53 1.63 -10.79
C SER A 424 -0.45 0.53 -10.74
N ALA A 425 -0.08 0.07 -9.55
CA ALA A 425 0.96 -0.91 -9.29
C ALA A 425 0.49 -1.99 -8.31
N ASP A 426 1.06 -3.19 -8.40
CA ASP A 426 0.81 -4.22 -7.39
C ASP A 426 1.66 -3.95 -6.15
N THR A 427 1.03 -3.38 -5.13
CA THR A 427 1.66 -2.98 -3.88
C THR A 427 1.60 -4.05 -2.80
N SER A 428 1.15 -5.27 -3.14
CA SER A 428 1.20 -6.43 -2.26
C SER A 428 2.61 -6.98 -2.12
N ALA A 429 2.85 -7.77 -1.07
CA ALA A 429 4.10 -8.50 -0.88
C ALA A 429 4.44 -9.44 -2.08
N ALA A 430 3.43 -10.05 -2.71
CA ALA A 430 3.62 -10.85 -3.91
C ALA A 430 4.14 -9.99 -5.08
N GLY A 431 3.59 -8.79 -5.27
CA GLY A 431 4.05 -7.81 -6.24
C GLY A 431 5.50 -7.37 -6.02
N LEU A 432 5.91 -7.18 -4.76
CA LEU A 432 7.32 -6.90 -4.43
C LEU A 432 8.24 -8.06 -4.82
N LEU A 433 7.88 -9.29 -4.45
CA LEU A 433 8.72 -10.46 -4.70
C LEU A 433 8.85 -10.77 -6.20
N ALA A 434 7.75 -10.62 -6.95
CA ALA A 434 7.72 -10.79 -8.40
C ALA A 434 8.56 -9.72 -9.12
N THR A 435 8.44 -8.43 -8.74
CA THR A 435 9.20 -7.34 -9.37
C THR A 435 10.67 -7.30 -8.94
N ALA A 436 11.02 -7.85 -7.78
CA ALA A 436 12.40 -8.15 -7.40
C ALA A 436 13.01 -9.34 -8.17
N GLN A 437 12.18 -10.12 -8.88
CA GLN A 437 12.57 -11.33 -9.63
C GLN A 437 13.29 -12.38 -8.75
N ILE A 438 12.87 -12.54 -7.48
CA ILE A 438 13.49 -13.48 -6.54
C ILE A 438 12.67 -14.78 -6.50
N ASN A 439 13.34 -15.92 -6.62
CA ASN A 439 12.71 -17.23 -6.53
C ASN A 439 12.37 -17.59 -5.07
N PHE A 440 11.08 -17.54 -4.73
CA PHE A 440 10.51 -17.86 -3.41
C PHE A 440 10.68 -19.32 -2.98
N GLN A 441 10.93 -20.25 -3.90
CA GLN A 441 11.25 -21.65 -3.59
C GLN A 441 12.72 -21.84 -3.20
N ARG A 442 13.60 -20.90 -3.61
CA ARG A 442 15.04 -20.95 -3.33
C ARG A 442 15.43 -20.17 -2.07
N TYR A 443 14.76 -19.05 -1.81
CA TYR A 443 15.09 -18.13 -0.73
C TYR A 443 13.92 -17.98 0.24
N ARG A 444 14.22 -18.01 1.53
CA ARG A 444 13.20 -17.88 2.58
C ARG A 444 12.76 -16.43 2.69
N SER A 445 11.51 -16.15 2.35
CA SER A 445 10.92 -14.82 2.42
C SER A 445 10.01 -14.66 3.66
N VAL A 446 10.06 -13.48 4.29
CA VAL A 446 9.10 -13.08 5.34
C VAL A 446 8.53 -11.69 5.03
N VAL A 447 7.26 -11.48 5.36
CA VAL A 447 6.61 -10.16 5.30
C VAL A 447 6.36 -9.66 6.71
N ILE A 448 6.62 -8.38 6.93
CA ILE A 448 6.19 -7.62 8.10
C ILE A 448 5.17 -6.60 7.59
N ASN A 449 3.91 -6.84 7.92
CA ASN A 449 2.82 -5.91 7.67
C ASN A 449 2.96 -4.70 8.60
N VAL A 450 2.60 -3.52 8.11
CA VAL A 450 2.55 -2.29 8.91
C VAL A 450 1.16 -1.68 8.82
N HIS A 451 0.55 -1.48 9.98
CA HIS A 451 -0.73 -0.77 10.15
C HIS A 451 -0.53 0.40 11.12
N LYS A 452 -1.48 1.33 11.19
CA LYS A 452 -1.45 2.51 12.06
C LYS A 452 -2.70 2.53 12.91
N ALA A 453 -2.56 2.73 14.21
CA ALA A 453 -3.69 2.90 15.13
C ALA A 453 -3.26 3.61 16.42
N PRO A 454 -4.18 4.28 17.15
CA PRO A 454 -5.52 4.68 16.69
C PRO A 454 -5.43 5.68 15.51
N GLY A 455 -6.54 5.88 14.80
CA GLY A 455 -6.55 6.71 13.59
C GLY A 455 -5.99 5.98 12.37
N SER A 456 -6.44 4.75 12.11
CA SER A 456 -6.26 4.11 10.80
C SER A 456 -6.91 5.02 9.75
N SER A 457 -6.21 5.31 8.65
CA SER A 457 -6.56 6.46 7.81
C SER A 457 -6.47 6.14 6.32
N ARG A 458 -7.37 6.73 5.53
CA ARG A 458 -7.32 6.72 4.07
C ARG A 458 -7.21 8.17 3.54
N VAL A 459 -6.64 8.30 2.34
CA VAL A 459 -6.57 9.55 1.56
C VAL A 459 -7.01 9.24 0.15
N GLY A 460 -7.85 10.10 -0.40
CA GLY A 460 -8.38 10.02 -1.75
C GLY A 460 -9.85 9.66 -1.77
N ILE A 461 -10.33 9.15 -2.91
CA ILE A 461 -11.70 8.62 -3.05
C ILE A 461 -11.79 7.16 -2.56
N GLY A 462 -13.02 6.65 -2.45
CA GLY A 462 -13.32 5.23 -2.22
C GLY A 462 -14.00 4.93 -0.89
N ALA A 463 -14.49 3.70 -0.70
CA ALA A 463 -15.18 3.29 0.52
C ALA A 463 -14.20 2.97 1.66
N CYS A 464 -14.56 3.30 2.90
CA CYS A 464 -13.78 2.93 4.09
C CYS A 464 -14.71 2.87 5.31
N ALA A 465 -15.37 1.74 5.53
CA ALA A 465 -16.40 1.57 6.57
C ALA A 465 -15.89 1.77 8.02
N SER A 466 -14.57 1.70 8.25
CA SER A 466 -13.92 1.98 9.53
C SER A 466 -13.66 3.47 9.80
N SER A 467 -13.86 4.35 8.81
CA SER A 467 -13.68 5.80 8.95
C SER A 467 -14.84 6.47 9.68
N PHE A 468 -14.55 7.57 10.38
CA PHE A 468 -15.60 8.35 11.05
C PHE A 468 -16.58 9.00 10.04
N VAL A 469 -16.07 9.48 8.91
CA VAL A 469 -16.86 10.13 7.84
C VAL A 469 -16.54 9.50 6.47
N PRO A 470 -17.36 9.73 5.43
CA PRO A 470 -17.02 9.36 4.06
C PRO A 470 -15.71 10.00 3.59
N GLN A 471 -14.97 9.33 2.69
CA GLN A 471 -13.62 9.75 2.29
C GLN A 471 -13.59 11.11 1.59
N GLU A 472 -14.63 11.39 0.82
CA GLU A 472 -14.82 12.62 0.09
C GLU A 472 -15.23 13.82 0.96
N TYR A 473 -15.49 13.64 2.27
CA TYR A 473 -16.00 14.69 3.18
C TYR A 473 -15.18 15.99 3.09
N PHE A 474 -13.86 15.95 3.34
CA PHE A 474 -13.04 17.15 3.28
C PHE A 474 -13.02 17.78 1.88
N SER A 475 -12.92 16.95 0.83
CA SER A 475 -12.88 17.42 -0.55
C SER A 475 -14.21 18.02 -1.05
N SER A 476 -15.36 17.53 -0.57
CA SER A 476 -16.68 18.07 -0.93
C SER A 476 -16.93 19.45 -0.30
N GLN A 477 -16.32 19.71 0.87
CA GLN A 477 -16.28 21.03 1.51
C GLN A 477 -15.15 21.94 0.95
N GLY A 478 -14.43 21.52 -0.08
CA GLY A 478 -13.34 22.30 -0.67
C GLY A 478 -12.12 22.48 0.23
N VAL A 479 -11.87 21.56 1.17
CA VAL A 479 -10.69 21.54 2.05
C VAL A 479 -9.56 20.81 1.32
N LYS A 480 -8.54 21.54 0.84
CA LYS A 480 -7.38 20.98 0.12
C LYS A 480 -6.19 20.72 1.05
N THR A 481 -6.11 21.39 2.19
CA THR A 481 -5.02 21.32 3.17
C THR A 481 -5.57 21.38 4.60
N LEU A 482 -4.74 21.12 5.61
CA LEU A 482 -5.12 21.35 7.02
C LEU A 482 -5.36 22.86 7.33
N PHE A 483 -4.80 23.78 6.52
CA PHE A 483 -4.98 25.22 6.68
C PHE A 483 -6.33 25.72 6.12
N ASP A 484 -7.08 24.89 5.39
CA ASP A 484 -8.44 25.20 4.94
C ASP A 484 -9.51 24.96 6.03
N LEU A 485 -9.13 24.37 7.17
CA LEU A 485 -10.04 24.12 8.30
C LEU A 485 -10.18 25.42 9.14
N PRO A 486 -11.40 25.89 9.47
CA PRO A 486 -11.60 27.09 10.31
C PRO A 486 -10.94 26.95 11.68
N ASP A 487 -10.12 27.91 12.09
CA ASP A 487 -9.19 27.81 13.24
C ASP A 487 -9.84 27.43 14.57
N ASP A 488 -11.11 27.79 14.77
CA ASP A 488 -11.93 27.55 15.95
C ASP A 488 -12.62 26.16 15.96
N SER A 489 -12.85 25.57 14.79
CA SER A 489 -13.62 24.32 14.64
C SER A 489 -12.94 23.08 15.25
N CYS A 490 -13.65 22.40 16.15
CA CYS A 490 -13.28 21.09 16.71
C CYS A 490 -11.86 21.04 17.30
N THR A 491 -11.49 22.08 18.05
CA THR A 491 -10.14 22.26 18.62
C THR A 491 -9.91 21.50 19.92
N ASP A 492 -10.94 21.29 20.74
CA ASP A 492 -10.86 20.50 21.98
C ASP A 492 -11.00 19.00 21.69
N PHE A 493 -9.90 18.35 21.32
CA PHE A 493 -9.88 16.92 21.04
C PHE A 493 -10.28 16.05 22.26
N GLU A 494 -10.06 16.54 23.49
CA GLU A 494 -10.42 15.81 24.71
C GLU A 494 -11.94 15.76 24.90
N ALA A 495 -12.60 16.93 24.81
CA ALA A 495 -14.05 17.01 24.90
C ALA A 495 -14.73 16.19 23.80
N ILE A 496 -14.17 16.21 22.58
CA ILE A 496 -14.66 15.43 21.44
C ILE A 496 -14.53 13.93 21.71
N GLN A 497 -13.33 13.41 22.01
CA GLN A 497 -13.13 11.96 22.16
C GLN A 497 -13.89 11.39 23.36
N SER A 498 -13.92 12.11 24.49
CA SER A 498 -14.63 11.65 25.68
C SER A 498 -16.15 11.63 25.45
N THR A 499 -16.70 12.63 24.76
CA THR A 499 -18.12 12.66 24.36
C THR A 499 -18.44 11.54 23.37
N PHE A 500 -17.56 11.28 22.40
CA PHE A 500 -17.74 10.18 21.46
C PHE A 500 -17.86 8.82 22.16
N PHE A 501 -16.90 8.45 23.01
CA PHE A 501 -16.94 7.15 23.68
C PHE A 501 -18.02 7.03 24.77
N ARG A 502 -18.45 8.15 25.36
CA ARG A 502 -19.55 8.20 26.33
C ARG A 502 -20.94 8.10 25.68
N GLU A 503 -21.15 8.73 24.52
CA GLU A 503 -22.49 8.98 23.99
C GLU A 503 -22.78 8.32 22.63
N ALA A 504 -21.77 7.98 21.83
CA ALA A 504 -21.98 7.29 20.56
C ALA A 504 -22.20 5.77 20.72
N PHE A 505 -22.04 5.20 21.92
CA PHE A 505 -22.13 3.75 22.17
C PHE A 505 -23.15 3.39 23.27
N PRO A 506 -24.44 3.21 22.90
CA PRO A 506 -25.46 2.78 23.85
C PRO A 506 -25.12 1.44 24.52
N ASN A 507 -25.38 1.34 25.82
CA ASN A 507 -25.13 0.14 26.63
C ASN A 507 -23.66 -0.34 26.65
N ALA A 508 -22.67 0.53 26.39
CA ALA A 508 -21.24 0.14 26.31
C ALA A 508 -20.69 -0.64 27.51
N ASP A 509 -21.27 -0.46 28.70
CA ASP A 509 -20.85 -1.14 29.93
C ASP A 509 -21.80 -2.31 30.34
N ASP A 510 -22.75 -2.70 29.47
CA ASP A 510 -23.61 -3.88 29.61
C ASP A 510 -23.31 -4.92 28.51
N PRO A 511 -22.49 -5.95 28.80
CA PRO A 511 -22.11 -7.00 27.85
C PRO A 511 -23.28 -7.77 27.21
N ALA A 512 -24.46 -7.79 27.82
CA ALA A 512 -25.64 -8.49 27.31
C ALA A 512 -26.47 -7.64 26.34
N LYS A 513 -26.27 -6.32 26.32
CA LYS A 513 -26.99 -5.37 25.44
C LYS A 513 -26.10 -4.63 24.45
N PHE A 514 -24.80 -4.53 24.70
CA PHE A 514 -23.87 -3.84 23.80
C PHE A 514 -23.75 -4.55 22.44
N ASN A 515 -24.10 -3.86 21.36
CA ASN A 515 -24.03 -4.40 19.99
C ASN A 515 -22.99 -3.70 19.09
N GLY A 516 -22.21 -2.76 19.61
CA GLY A 516 -21.12 -2.09 18.87
C GLY A 516 -21.56 -1.13 17.77
N VAL A 517 -22.87 -0.89 17.60
CA VAL A 517 -23.40 0.08 16.61
C VAL A 517 -23.18 1.51 17.10
N ILE A 518 -22.66 2.36 16.22
CA ILE A 518 -22.45 3.79 16.49
C ILE A 518 -23.78 4.53 16.41
N ARG A 519 -24.20 5.15 17.51
CA ARG A 519 -25.31 6.11 17.57
C ARG A 519 -24.84 7.47 17.06
N PRO A 520 -25.51 8.09 16.06
CA PRO A 520 -25.23 9.47 15.71
C PRO A 520 -25.69 10.38 16.86
N VAL A 521 -24.81 11.27 17.31
CA VAL A 521 -25.10 12.29 18.33
C VAL A 521 -24.46 13.61 17.90
N ASP A 522 -25.03 14.74 18.36
CA ASP A 522 -24.47 16.06 18.09
C ASP A 522 -23.48 16.49 19.18
N PHE A 523 -22.33 16.99 18.75
CA PHE A 523 -21.32 17.71 19.51
C PHE A 523 -21.45 19.22 19.26
N ARG A 524 -21.12 20.04 20.26
CA ARG A 524 -21.21 21.50 20.18
C ARG A 524 -19.97 22.17 20.77
N ASP A 525 -19.41 23.11 20.04
CA ASP A 525 -18.32 23.99 20.48
C ASP A 525 -18.64 25.46 20.13
N ALA A 526 -17.64 26.35 20.18
CA ALA A 526 -17.81 27.76 19.86
C ALA A 526 -18.03 28.05 18.35
N ALA A 527 -17.54 27.18 17.46
CA ALA A 527 -17.67 27.31 16.02
C ALA A 527 -19.01 26.74 15.49
N GLY A 528 -19.58 25.76 16.20
CA GLY A 528 -21.00 25.42 16.07
C GLY A 528 -21.39 24.01 16.47
N VAL A 529 -22.17 23.36 15.61
CA VAL A 529 -22.79 22.05 15.84
C VAL A 529 -22.30 21.06 14.80
N TYR A 530 -21.87 19.88 15.27
CA TYR A 530 -21.34 18.80 14.44
C TYR A 530 -21.96 17.48 14.86
N ASN A 531 -22.21 16.58 13.93
CA ASN A 531 -22.32 15.16 14.22
C ASN A 531 -20.97 14.72 14.82
N ILE A 532 -20.99 13.93 15.89
CA ILE A 532 -19.78 13.59 16.64
C ILE A 532 -18.72 12.89 15.78
N ASN A 533 -19.11 12.17 14.72
CA ASN A 533 -18.16 11.56 13.80
C ASN A 533 -17.41 12.60 12.97
N VAL A 534 -18.08 13.70 12.59
CA VAL A 534 -17.44 14.86 11.95
C VAL A 534 -16.49 15.54 12.92
N ALA A 535 -16.91 15.75 14.17
CA ALA A 535 -16.04 16.31 15.20
C ALA A 535 -14.79 15.43 15.44
N MET A 536 -14.97 14.11 15.52
CA MET A 536 -13.88 13.13 15.59
C MET A 536 -12.97 13.19 14.36
N ALA A 537 -13.52 13.34 13.15
CA ALA A 537 -12.74 13.47 11.92
C ALA A 537 -11.88 14.75 11.92
N ILE A 538 -12.49 15.92 12.16
CA ILE A 538 -11.78 17.23 12.18
C ILE A 538 -10.78 17.29 13.35
N GLY A 539 -11.23 16.96 14.56
CA GLY A 539 -10.40 16.99 15.77
C GLY A 539 -9.21 16.04 15.67
N SER A 540 -9.39 14.82 15.16
CA SER A 540 -8.27 13.88 15.01
C SER A 540 -7.26 14.31 13.95
N VAL A 541 -7.66 14.93 12.82
CA VAL A 541 -6.68 15.43 11.84
C VAL A 541 -5.91 16.65 12.34
N ARG A 542 -6.58 17.55 13.07
CA ARG A 542 -5.94 18.70 13.72
C ARG A 542 -4.93 18.23 14.77
N HIS A 543 -5.40 17.46 15.76
CA HIS A 543 -4.62 17.03 16.92
C HIS A 543 -3.42 16.15 16.54
N HIS A 544 -3.60 15.20 15.60
CA HIS A 544 -2.54 14.28 15.18
C HIS A 544 -1.72 14.74 13.96
N GLY A 545 -2.03 15.91 13.38
CA GLY A 545 -1.40 16.44 12.18
C GLY A 545 -1.58 15.57 10.93
N GLU A 546 -2.68 14.82 10.83
CA GLU A 546 -2.88 13.77 9.83
C GLU A 546 -3.23 14.34 8.44
N CYS A 547 -2.21 14.41 7.59
CA CYS A 547 -2.32 14.80 6.19
C CYS A 547 -1.50 13.91 5.24
N GLY A 548 -1.84 13.97 3.95
CA GLY A 548 -1.10 13.34 2.86
C GLY A 548 0.33 13.88 2.78
N ALA A 549 1.33 13.01 2.82
CA ALA A 549 2.74 13.41 2.86
C ALA A 549 3.12 14.29 1.65
N VAL A 550 2.61 13.95 0.47
CA VAL A 550 2.81 14.66 -0.81
C VAL A 550 1.75 15.76 -1.02
N THR A 551 0.47 15.42 -0.93
CA THR A 551 -0.64 16.30 -1.36
C THR A 551 -1.07 17.35 -0.33
N LYS A 552 -0.65 17.19 0.94
CA LYS A 552 -1.07 17.96 2.13
C LYS A 552 -2.57 17.93 2.47
N LYS A 553 -3.36 17.15 1.73
CA LYS A 553 -4.80 16.94 1.99
C LYS A 553 -5.01 16.28 3.36
N PRO A 554 -5.99 16.70 4.17
CA PRO A 554 -6.33 16.00 5.42
C PRO A 554 -6.68 14.53 5.15
N ARG A 555 -6.37 13.63 6.09
CA ARG A 555 -6.77 12.22 5.98
C ARG A 555 -8.10 11.98 6.65
N VAL A 556 -8.91 11.08 6.12
CA VAL A 556 -10.06 10.62 6.90
C VAL A 556 -9.61 9.48 7.82
N CYS A 557 -9.58 9.78 9.12
CA CYS A 557 -9.23 8.85 10.19
C CYS A 557 -10.41 7.94 10.58
N GLY A 558 -10.08 6.87 11.32
CA GLY A 558 -11.00 5.84 11.74
C GLY A 558 -10.39 4.83 12.72
N PHE A 559 -11.11 3.74 12.92
CA PHE A 559 -10.76 2.64 13.82
C PHE A 559 -9.78 1.64 13.17
N PHE A 560 -9.08 0.84 13.99
CA PHE A 560 -8.36 -0.32 13.48
C PHE A 560 -9.38 -1.32 12.92
N ASP A 561 -9.30 -1.59 11.62
CA ASP A 561 -10.23 -2.45 10.91
C ASP A 561 -9.76 -3.91 10.91
N CYS A 562 -10.35 -4.76 11.75
CA CYS A 562 -9.98 -6.18 11.79
C CYS A 562 -10.54 -6.97 10.60
N VAL A 563 -11.61 -6.50 9.96
CA VAL A 563 -12.21 -7.16 8.79
C VAL A 563 -11.26 -7.05 7.61
N LEU A 564 -10.81 -5.83 7.31
CA LEU A 564 -9.80 -5.59 6.26
C LEU A 564 -8.43 -6.18 6.65
N HIS A 565 -8.02 -6.10 7.92
CA HIS A 565 -6.71 -6.62 8.30
C HIS A 565 -6.65 -8.16 8.30
N HIS A 566 -7.75 -8.88 8.52
CA HIS A 566 -7.81 -10.33 8.39
C HIS A 566 -7.44 -10.78 6.96
N GLU A 567 -8.01 -10.15 5.92
CA GLU A 567 -7.69 -10.52 4.53
C GLU A 567 -6.25 -10.15 4.13
N VAL A 568 -5.70 -9.05 4.67
CA VAL A 568 -4.26 -8.75 4.50
C VAL A 568 -3.41 -9.87 5.09
N ASN A 569 -3.76 -10.32 6.30
CA ASN A 569 -3.01 -11.31 7.05
C ASN A 569 -3.06 -12.70 6.37
N SER A 570 -4.19 -13.07 5.78
CA SER A 570 -4.35 -14.33 5.03
C SER A 570 -3.57 -14.37 3.72
N VAL A 571 -3.26 -13.21 3.11
CA VAL A 571 -2.53 -13.12 1.83
C VAL A 571 -1.05 -12.77 2.00
N GLN A 572 -0.69 -11.90 2.94
CA GLN A 572 0.69 -11.43 3.14
C GLN A 572 1.42 -12.17 4.29
N GLY A 573 0.70 -12.93 5.12
CA GLY A 573 1.27 -13.64 6.26
C GLY A 573 1.15 -12.88 7.58
N PRO A 574 1.57 -13.50 8.71
CA PRO A 574 1.03 -13.16 10.03
C PRO A 574 1.63 -11.92 10.71
N TYR A 575 2.83 -11.47 10.34
CA TYR A 575 3.58 -10.56 11.21
C TYR A 575 3.13 -9.11 11.08
N LEU A 576 2.88 -8.43 12.20
CA LEU A 576 2.39 -7.05 12.25
C LEU A 576 3.29 -6.14 13.12
N SER A 577 3.56 -4.95 12.60
CA SER A 577 4.02 -3.78 13.36
C SER A 577 2.93 -2.70 13.34
N ILE A 578 2.52 -2.19 14.50
CA ILE A 578 1.48 -1.15 14.62
C ILE A 578 2.16 0.19 14.91
N SER A 579 2.09 1.15 13.99
CA SER A 579 2.68 2.49 14.16
C SER A 579 1.74 3.47 14.85
N ALA A 580 2.33 4.51 15.43
CA ALA A 580 1.66 5.63 16.10
C ALA A 580 0.73 5.25 17.27
N LEU A 581 0.97 4.12 17.92
CA LEU A 581 0.13 3.62 19.01
C LEU A 581 0.26 4.43 20.31
N ASP A 582 1.33 5.24 20.42
CA ASP A 582 1.43 6.35 21.38
C ASP A 582 0.25 7.33 21.32
N ARG A 583 -0.42 7.48 20.18
CA ARG A 583 -1.63 8.31 20.10
C ARG A 583 -2.78 7.80 20.97
N GLY A 584 -2.80 6.51 21.31
CA GLY A 584 -3.74 5.95 22.26
C GLY A 584 -3.61 6.50 23.69
N ASP A 585 -2.51 7.21 23.99
CA ASP A 585 -2.32 7.93 25.25
C ASP A 585 -3.33 9.07 25.44
N ASP A 586 -4.01 9.53 24.37
CA ASP A 586 -4.94 10.66 24.43
C ASP A 586 -6.41 10.25 24.56
N TYR A 587 -6.72 8.93 24.50
CA TYR A 587 -8.09 8.40 24.38
C TYR A 587 -8.60 7.71 25.66
N ASP A 588 -9.90 7.85 25.95
CA ASP A 588 -10.60 7.20 27.07
C ASP A 588 -10.87 5.71 26.80
N LYS A 589 -11.30 5.37 25.59
CA LYS A 589 -11.49 4.01 25.06
C LYS A 589 -10.89 3.93 23.65
N ILE A 590 -10.54 2.73 23.20
CA ILE A 590 -10.10 2.45 21.83
C ILE A 590 -11.12 1.54 21.16
N GLY A 591 -11.50 1.85 19.92
CA GLY A 591 -12.39 1.04 19.10
C GLY A 591 -11.66 0.20 18.05
N LEU A 592 -12.14 -1.02 17.83
CA LEU A 592 -11.74 -1.88 16.72
C LEU A 592 -12.98 -2.30 15.94
N VAL A 593 -12.96 -2.25 14.60
CA VAL A 593 -14.03 -2.84 13.80
C VAL A 593 -13.83 -4.34 13.75
N ILE A 594 -14.83 -5.11 14.17
CA ILE A 594 -14.78 -6.59 14.18
C ILE A 594 -15.72 -7.24 13.17
N ALA A 595 -16.71 -6.48 12.70
CA ALA A 595 -17.65 -6.85 11.66
C ALA A 595 -18.26 -5.59 11.01
N TYR A 596 -18.95 -5.76 9.89
CA TYR A 596 -19.87 -4.76 9.34
C TYR A 596 -21.31 -5.28 9.38
N ILE A 597 -22.29 -4.37 9.44
CA ILE A 597 -23.69 -4.62 9.10
C ILE A 597 -23.95 -3.91 7.76
N TYR A 598 -24.35 -4.65 6.73
CA TYR A 598 -24.77 -4.04 5.46
C TYR A 598 -26.15 -3.39 5.61
N TYR A 599 -26.28 -2.13 5.19
CA TYR A 599 -27.55 -1.42 5.14
C TYR A 599 -27.60 -0.41 3.99
N ASN A 600 -28.36 -0.73 2.95
CA ASN A 600 -28.69 0.16 1.85
C ASN A 600 -30.03 0.91 2.14
N PRO A 601 -30.04 2.24 2.24
CA PRO A 601 -31.25 3.02 2.47
C PRO A 601 -32.35 2.89 1.40
N SER A 602 -32.05 2.51 0.15
CA SER A 602 -33.11 2.25 -0.85
C SER A 602 -33.88 0.96 -0.60
N GLY A 603 -33.38 0.08 0.28
CA GLY A 603 -33.94 -1.26 0.52
C GLY A 603 -33.60 -2.29 -0.56
N GLU A 604 -32.90 -1.89 -1.63
CA GLU A 604 -32.54 -2.78 -2.74
C GLU A 604 -31.41 -3.75 -2.35
N GLU A 605 -31.59 -5.02 -2.69
CA GLU A 605 -30.54 -6.04 -2.63
C GLU A 605 -29.48 -5.74 -3.68
N LEU A 606 -28.21 -5.67 -3.26
CA LEU A 606 -27.09 -5.48 -4.18
C LEU A 606 -26.44 -6.84 -4.49
N ASN A 607 -26.39 -7.21 -5.77
CA ASN A 607 -25.66 -8.41 -6.20
C ASN A 607 -24.32 -8.02 -6.81
N LEU A 608 -23.21 -8.44 -6.18
CA LEU A 608 -21.85 -8.23 -6.69
C LEU A 608 -21.17 -9.58 -6.89
N ASN A 609 -20.74 -9.87 -8.12
CA ASN A 609 -20.06 -11.12 -8.49
C ASN A 609 -20.82 -12.39 -8.04
N GLY A 610 -22.15 -12.37 -8.06
CA GLY A 610 -23.01 -13.48 -7.64
C GLY A 610 -23.33 -13.53 -6.14
N ARG A 611 -22.71 -12.68 -5.31
CA ARG A 611 -23.04 -12.54 -3.88
C ARG A 611 -24.08 -11.44 -3.69
N ALA A 612 -25.25 -11.84 -3.17
CA ALA A 612 -26.27 -10.94 -2.66
C ALA A 612 -25.83 -10.27 -1.35
N TYR A 613 -26.20 -9.00 -1.18
CA TYR A 613 -26.07 -8.24 0.06
C TYR A 613 -27.43 -7.61 0.40
N ARG A 614 -27.96 -7.97 1.58
CA ARG A 614 -29.27 -7.59 2.10
C ARG A 614 -29.15 -6.79 3.38
N ASN A 615 -30.10 -5.91 3.64
CA ASN A 615 -30.12 -5.10 4.86
C ASN A 615 -30.16 -6.00 6.10
N GLY A 616 -29.17 -5.83 6.98
CA GLY A 616 -28.97 -6.66 8.16
C GLY A 616 -27.97 -7.81 7.99
N ASP A 617 -27.43 -8.06 6.79
CA ASP A 617 -26.34 -9.02 6.61
C ASP A 617 -25.11 -8.58 7.41
N VAL A 618 -24.56 -9.50 8.20
CA VAL A 618 -23.34 -9.29 8.99
C VAL A 618 -22.14 -9.87 8.25
N ILE A 619 -21.07 -9.09 8.16
CA ILE A 619 -19.80 -9.47 7.51
C ILE A 619 -18.72 -9.44 8.59
N HIS A 620 -18.25 -10.61 9.03
CA HIS A 620 -17.29 -10.74 10.12
C HIS A 620 -15.84 -10.62 9.65
N ALA A 621 -14.92 -10.28 10.56
CA ALA A 621 -13.51 -10.53 10.35
C ALA A 621 -13.28 -12.05 10.16
N GLY A 622 -12.80 -12.44 8.98
CA GLY A 622 -12.73 -13.83 8.52
C GLY A 622 -13.59 -14.11 7.29
N ASP A 623 -14.64 -13.33 7.05
CA ASP A 623 -15.42 -13.41 5.82
C ASP A 623 -14.70 -12.73 4.65
N PRO A 624 -14.96 -13.13 3.38
CA PRO A 624 -14.42 -12.44 2.21
C PRO A 624 -14.87 -10.98 2.17
N VAL A 625 -13.93 -10.05 2.03
CA VAL A 625 -14.20 -8.61 2.05
C VAL A 625 -15.11 -8.24 0.86
N PRO A 626 -16.18 -7.44 1.08
CA PRO A 626 -17.04 -6.96 -0.01
C PRO A 626 -16.28 -6.07 -0.99
N CYS A 627 -16.75 -5.97 -2.23
CA CYS A 627 -16.24 -4.95 -3.15
C CYS A 627 -16.74 -3.56 -2.74
N GLU A 628 -16.04 -2.51 -3.16
CA GLU A 628 -16.24 -1.11 -2.79
C GLU A 628 -17.71 -0.65 -2.87
N ALA A 629 -18.45 -1.07 -3.89
CA ALA A 629 -19.88 -0.75 -4.05
C ALA A 629 -20.76 -1.22 -2.86
N ALA A 630 -20.45 -2.36 -2.23
CA ALA A 630 -21.14 -2.82 -1.02
C ALA A 630 -20.56 -2.20 0.26
N LEU A 631 -19.26 -1.86 0.27
CA LEU A 631 -18.60 -1.24 1.43
C LEU A 631 -19.13 0.18 1.72
N TYR A 632 -19.65 0.90 0.73
CA TYR A 632 -20.33 2.18 0.95
C TYR A 632 -21.59 2.06 1.83
N PHE A 633 -22.22 0.89 1.89
CA PHE A 633 -23.40 0.60 2.70
C PHE A 633 -23.07 -0.14 4.01
N CYS A 634 -21.80 -0.45 4.26
CA CYS A 634 -21.36 -1.20 5.44
C CYS A 634 -21.19 -0.28 6.66
N GLN A 635 -22.00 -0.51 7.71
CA GLN A 635 -21.90 0.17 8.99
C GLN A 635 -20.98 -0.64 9.95
N PRO A 636 -19.99 -0.03 10.61
CA PRO A 636 -19.02 -0.78 11.41
C PRO A 636 -19.58 -1.21 12.77
N VAL A 637 -19.29 -2.45 13.16
CA VAL A 637 -19.53 -2.97 14.51
C VAL A 637 -18.25 -2.86 15.33
N ILE A 638 -18.28 -1.99 16.33
CA ILE A 638 -17.12 -1.60 17.13
C ILE A 638 -17.03 -2.43 18.40
N LYS A 639 -15.92 -3.17 18.57
CA LYS A 639 -15.47 -3.61 19.89
C LYS A 639 -14.75 -2.45 20.58
N LEU A 640 -15.15 -2.14 21.81
CA LEU A 640 -14.44 -1.19 22.67
C LEU A 640 -13.48 -1.93 23.62
N VAL A 641 -12.31 -1.34 23.83
CA VAL A 641 -11.36 -1.69 24.90
C VAL A 641 -10.97 -0.43 25.67
N ASN A 642 -10.46 -0.58 26.89
CA ASN A 642 -10.08 0.57 27.71
C ASN A 642 -8.85 1.29 27.12
N GLY A 643 -8.87 2.63 27.12
CA GLY A 643 -7.70 3.43 26.80
C GLY A 643 -6.63 3.32 27.89
N TRP A 644 -5.42 3.80 27.58
CA TRP A 644 -4.26 3.74 28.49
C TRP A 644 -3.71 5.11 28.87
N LYS A 645 -4.53 6.16 28.74
CA LYS A 645 -4.21 7.56 29.09
C LYS A 645 -3.57 7.76 30.47
N LYS A 646 -3.97 6.99 31.47
CA LYS A 646 -3.40 7.02 32.84
C LYS A 646 -2.01 6.38 32.95
N THR A 647 -1.62 5.55 31.98
CA THR A 647 -0.36 4.80 31.92
C THR A 647 0.22 4.89 30.49
N PRO A 648 0.61 6.10 30.05
CA PRO A 648 0.99 6.37 28.66
C PRO A 648 2.13 5.48 28.17
N ILE A 649 2.16 5.22 26.86
CA ILE A 649 3.21 4.41 26.22
C ILE A 649 4.24 5.23 25.46
N ALA A 650 3.97 6.51 25.15
CA ALA A 650 4.89 7.40 24.45
C ALA A 650 6.28 7.42 25.11
N ALA A 651 7.34 7.34 24.30
CA ALA A 651 8.73 7.27 24.75
C ALA A 651 9.16 8.48 25.62
N THR A 652 8.46 9.61 25.52
CA THR A 652 8.67 10.81 26.34
C THR A 652 8.05 10.73 27.74
N LYS A 653 7.10 9.82 27.96
CA LYS A 653 6.34 9.64 29.21
C LYS A 653 6.67 8.31 29.91
N ARG A 654 7.03 7.27 29.15
CA ARG A 654 7.24 5.89 29.61
C ARG A 654 8.73 5.59 29.90
N LYS A 655 9.01 4.79 30.93
CA LYS A 655 10.32 4.15 31.12
C LYS A 655 10.36 2.77 30.40
N PRO A 656 11.41 2.44 29.63
CA PRO A 656 11.57 1.12 29.00
C PRO A 656 11.43 -0.04 30.00
N PHE A 657 10.94 -1.18 29.51
CA PHE A 657 10.69 -2.43 30.25
C PHE A 657 9.71 -2.33 31.43
N THR A 658 9.00 -1.21 31.60
CA THR A 658 7.84 -1.18 32.51
C THR A 658 6.72 -2.09 31.98
N PRO A 659 5.84 -2.65 32.84
CA PRO A 659 4.70 -3.45 32.39
C PRO A 659 3.78 -2.69 31.44
N LEU A 660 3.36 -3.31 30.33
CA LEU A 660 2.48 -2.69 29.35
C LEU A 660 1.07 -2.47 29.95
N PRO A 661 0.36 -1.39 29.59
CA PRO A 661 -0.99 -1.13 30.09
C PRO A 661 -1.96 -2.28 29.81
N GLN A 662 -2.88 -2.52 30.73
CA GLN A 662 -3.90 -3.57 30.59
C GLN A 662 -4.78 -3.34 29.35
N GLY A 663 -5.25 -2.11 29.12
CA GLY A 663 -6.02 -1.74 27.93
C GLY A 663 -5.25 -1.90 26.61
N LEU A 664 -3.91 -1.73 26.64
CA LEU A 664 -3.07 -2.04 25.48
C LEU A 664 -2.98 -3.56 25.25
N CYS A 665 -2.82 -4.36 26.31
CA CYS A 665 -2.82 -5.81 26.19
C CYS A 665 -4.17 -6.34 25.68
N GLU A 666 -5.29 -5.73 26.10
CA GLU A 666 -6.63 -5.97 25.57
C GLU A 666 -6.74 -5.64 24.08
N PHE A 667 -6.30 -4.46 23.66
CA PHE A 667 -6.25 -4.03 22.26
C PHE A 667 -5.45 -5.02 21.40
N LEU A 668 -4.22 -5.34 21.81
CA LEU A 668 -3.33 -6.24 21.06
C LEU A 668 -3.89 -7.67 21.00
N SER A 669 -4.49 -8.15 22.10
CA SER A 669 -5.17 -9.46 22.11
C SER A 669 -6.34 -9.49 21.12
N ALA A 670 -7.15 -8.42 21.06
CA ALA A 670 -8.25 -8.30 20.11
C ALA A 670 -7.77 -8.29 18.66
N VAL A 671 -6.75 -7.47 18.35
CA VAL A 671 -6.13 -7.43 17.01
C VAL A 671 -5.67 -8.83 16.59
N GLU A 672 -4.91 -9.55 17.42
CA GLU A 672 -4.44 -10.90 17.08
C GLU A 672 -5.59 -11.92 16.96
N HIS A 673 -6.61 -11.82 17.81
CA HIS A 673 -7.75 -12.74 17.78
C HIS A 673 -8.57 -12.62 16.48
N PHE A 674 -8.96 -11.41 16.07
CA PHE A 674 -9.83 -11.23 14.89
C PHE A 674 -9.08 -11.34 13.56
N THR A 675 -7.79 -11.01 13.53
CA THR A 675 -7.01 -10.98 12.27
C THR A 675 -6.14 -12.21 12.06
N GLY A 676 -5.86 -12.99 13.12
CA GLY A 676 -4.86 -14.05 13.09
C GLY A 676 -3.42 -13.56 12.96
N CYS A 677 -3.17 -12.25 13.13
CA CYS A 677 -1.81 -11.71 13.07
C CYS A 677 -1.00 -12.05 14.33
N LYS A 678 0.31 -11.81 14.25
CA LYS A 678 1.24 -11.79 15.37
C LYS A 678 1.89 -10.42 15.46
N VAL A 679 1.57 -9.65 16.49
CA VAL A 679 2.15 -8.33 16.72
C VAL A 679 3.59 -8.48 17.24
N LEU A 680 4.54 -7.97 16.47
CA LEU A 680 5.98 -7.97 16.77
C LEU A 680 6.41 -6.72 17.53
N SER A 681 5.79 -5.59 17.20
CA SER A 681 6.21 -4.27 17.67
C SER A 681 5.10 -3.24 17.58
N ILE A 682 5.19 -2.23 18.44
CA ILE A 682 4.33 -1.05 18.44
C ILE A 682 5.19 0.22 18.44
N GLY A 683 4.81 1.21 17.64
CA GLY A 683 5.45 2.52 17.64
C GLY A 683 4.98 3.34 18.85
N ASN A 684 5.91 4.00 19.54
CA ASN A 684 5.63 4.85 20.69
C ASN A 684 6.21 6.28 20.58
N GLY A 685 6.12 6.85 19.38
CA GLY A 685 6.56 8.21 19.06
C GLY A 685 7.18 8.34 17.66
N PRO A 686 7.63 9.54 17.25
CA PRO A 686 8.02 9.82 15.87
C PRO A 686 9.44 9.38 15.49
N ASN A 687 10.37 9.28 16.44
CA ASN A 687 11.78 8.96 16.15
C ASN A 687 11.95 7.50 15.70
N GLY A 688 13.03 7.20 14.97
CA GLY A 688 13.32 5.84 14.48
C GLY A 688 13.43 4.78 15.58
N ASP A 689 13.92 5.18 16.76
CA ASP A 689 14.12 4.29 17.92
C ASP A 689 12.87 4.16 18.79
N ASN A 690 11.81 4.93 18.51
CA ASN A 690 10.56 4.91 19.28
C ASN A 690 9.68 3.74 18.81
N ILE A 691 10.16 2.52 19.11
CA ILE A 691 9.52 1.24 18.83
C ILE A 691 9.68 0.34 20.05
N ILE A 692 8.56 -0.11 20.63
CA ILE A 692 8.52 -1.16 21.65
C ILE A 692 8.40 -2.50 20.91
N TYR A 693 9.39 -3.37 21.04
CA TYR A 693 9.32 -4.75 20.55
C TYR A 693 8.63 -5.64 21.56
N LEU A 694 7.87 -6.62 21.10
CA LEU A 694 7.00 -7.45 21.94
C LEU A 694 7.45 -8.91 22.00
N ARG A 695 7.27 -9.50 23.19
CA ARG A 695 7.23 -10.94 23.44
C ARG A 695 5.90 -11.30 24.11
N GLN A 696 5.34 -12.43 23.66
CA GLN A 696 4.11 -13.06 24.15
C GLN A 696 4.47 -14.31 24.97
#